data_AF-A0A1Y3BSE9-F1
#
_entry.id   AF-A0A1Y3BSE9-F1
#
_cell.length_a   1.000
_cell.length_b   1.000
_cell.length_c   1.000
_cell.angle_alpha   90.00
_cell.angle_beta   90.00
_cell.angle_gamma   90.00
#
_symmetry.space_group_name_H-M   'P 1'
#
loop_
_entity.id
_entity.type
_entity.pdbx_description
1 polymer ?
#
loop_
_entity_poly.entity_id
_entity_poly.type
_entity_poly.pdbx_seq_one_letter_code
_entity_poly.pdbx_strand_id
1 'polypeptide(L)'
;MPQNQQRSPTDEQQEKLLDESLSIVKVQSFHMKCCLDKGKLMEALKHASNMLSELRTSALSPRSYYELFMAVTDQLRHLEMYLVDEFQRDHKVYELYELVQYAGSIIPRLYLLISVGLVYMKTSPHCRREILKDLVEMCRGVQHPLRGLFLRNFLLMTCRHVLPDQPAENLGNYEDSRKAILMNHDGPQQQTQFVSSTLTNAITQQQNVDNKVADTATVMDSIDFVLTNFAEMNKLWVRMQHLGHTRERDRREKERLELRLLVGTNLVRLSQLESVNVEMYSRVVLPGILEQVVSCKDAIAQEYLMESLIQVFPDEFHLSTLNPFLNSCAQLAPDVKVKNIIIALIDRLAQSHDVPLPEDLFDTFSRQISNIIANRPTIAIEDIISMYSSLINFSLKKMTNPAKREEAINSVLGSTLKAIQDMNVVTINMRSNLGKEMCRFLKMPFNLGSSNSTYLSNDSDGSTKNKEEYGLIKMSLKLTNYKNLVKETTDIELHKQIILTLINATLENYSEDYLRPEDRLTPAEIQTFLTELCGPLVNGTNQVIVVNNSKSSPQKQLQPNVPVDDQDEEFIDEQLLLSRFIHFLLLPQCIDAGETSIQNGQKGDDENGVECSNDTDDSRSSSSQLLDTTHLTLSSIKKILATGGPSRIRYTYPSLVFEALQLSLRYKKIKDTDDKWMKKCQKIYQFVNQLIVILLKEGNCPELCLRLSLEAALNAAKSEITDFESISYDFISQAFSIYEEEISDSKEQTLCLLLIIASVKNIKFNNIENFTPLRNQCGLNCGKLVKRSDQCRALLTASILFVTNEGTLEPEILKCFRKCLKIANSVLDIALQLELFTDILSHLTLYVPYNNEDINEIIRSLIIKINEKNNDTPLTELANKQFQNSLTFFRKSGLNIEAE
;
A
#
# COMPACT_ATOMS: atom_id res chain seq x y z
N MET A 1 -36.41 -39.63 -35.70
CA MET A 1 -36.38 -39.92 -34.24
C MET A 1 -36.49 -38.59 -33.52
N PRO A 2 -37.50 -38.38 -32.65
CA PRO A 2 -37.61 -37.14 -31.89
C PRO A 2 -36.40 -37.03 -30.97
N GLN A 3 -35.70 -35.89 -31.03
CA GLN A 3 -34.58 -35.59 -30.14
C GLN A 3 -35.11 -35.49 -28.71
N ASN A 4 -34.91 -36.54 -27.93
CA ASN A 4 -35.25 -36.57 -26.51
C ASN A 4 -34.58 -35.38 -25.82
N GLN A 5 -35.40 -34.55 -25.17
CA GLN A 5 -34.99 -33.60 -24.15
C GLN A 5 -34.35 -34.36 -22.98
N GLN A 6 -33.08 -34.74 -23.09
CA GLN A 6 -32.32 -35.18 -21.94
C GLN A 6 -31.83 -33.93 -21.20
N ARG A 7 -32.50 -33.63 -20.08
CA ARG A 7 -31.86 -32.87 -18.99
C ARG A 7 -30.48 -33.48 -18.76
N SER A 8 -29.47 -32.63 -18.59
CA SER A 8 -28.14 -33.07 -18.19
C SER A 8 -28.24 -34.01 -16.99
N PRO A 9 -27.56 -35.17 -17.02
CA PRO A 9 -27.64 -36.15 -15.93
C PRO A 9 -27.26 -35.49 -14.61
N THR A 10 -28.01 -35.82 -13.56
CA THR A 10 -27.73 -35.39 -12.19
C THR A 10 -26.44 -36.02 -11.67
N ASP A 11 -25.80 -35.43 -10.67
CA ASP A 11 -24.52 -35.92 -10.14
C ASP A 11 -24.60 -37.41 -9.72
N GLU A 12 -25.71 -37.83 -9.10
CA GLU A 12 -25.96 -39.25 -8.76
C GLU A 12 -26.08 -40.17 -9.99
N GLN A 13 -26.55 -39.66 -11.13
CA GLN A 13 -26.62 -40.42 -12.38
C GLN A 13 -25.24 -40.50 -13.04
N GLN A 14 -24.41 -39.46 -12.91
CA GLN A 14 -23.03 -39.48 -13.37
C GLN A 14 -22.19 -40.50 -12.60
N GLU A 15 -22.36 -40.59 -11.29
CA GLU A 15 -21.66 -41.55 -10.43
C GLU A 15 -22.01 -43.00 -10.80
N LYS A 16 -23.30 -43.30 -10.99
CA LYS A 16 -23.75 -44.64 -11.43
C LYS A 16 -23.17 -45.06 -12.78
N LEU A 17 -23.20 -44.15 -13.77
CA LEU A 17 -22.62 -44.42 -15.09
C LEU A 17 -21.11 -44.65 -15.01
N LEU A 18 -20.41 -43.92 -14.15
CA LEU A 18 -18.98 -44.10 -13.93
C LEU A 18 -18.68 -45.45 -13.27
N ASP A 19 -19.41 -45.83 -12.23
CA ASP A 19 -19.24 -47.10 -11.53
C ASP A 19 -19.47 -48.32 -12.43
N GLU A 20 -20.48 -48.26 -13.30
CA GLU A 20 -20.75 -49.30 -14.29
C GLU A 20 -19.55 -49.49 -15.25
N SER A 21 -19.03 -48.40 -15.82
CA SER A 21 -17.85 -48.47 -16.68
C SER A 21 -16.59 -48.93 -15.92
N LEU A 22 -16.38 -48.45 -14.68
CA LEU A 22 -15.23 -48.88 -13.86
C LEU A 22 -15.30 -50.36 -13.48
N SER A 23 -16.50 -50.91 -13.26
CA SER A 23 -16.69 -52.33 -13.03
C SER A 23 -16.27 -53.17 -14.25
N ILE A 24 -16.67 -52.74 -15.46
CA ILE A 24 -16.27 -53.39 -16.71
C ILE A 24 -14.75 -53.33 -16.89
N VAL A 25 -14.12 -52.17 -16.62
CA VAL A 25 -12.66 -52.00 -16.69
C VAL A 25 -11.95 -52.95 -15.72
N LYS A 26 -12.44 -53.12 -14.49
CA LYS A 26 -11.86 -54.07 -13.51
C LYS A 26 -11.95 -55.52 -13.99
N VAL A 27 -13.10 -55.93 -14.52
CA VAL A 27 -13.29 -57.30 -15.04
C VAL A 27 -12.38 -57.56 -16.25
N GLN A 28 -12.37 -56.67 -17.24
CA GLN A 28 -11.57 -56.87 -18.45
C GLN A 28 -10.06 -56.78 -18.17
N SER A 29 -9.62 -55.87 -17.29
CA SER A 29 -8.20 -55.77 -16.92
C SER A 29 -7.71 -56.99 -16.14
N PHE A 30 -8.54 -57.59 -15.28
CA PHE A 30 -8.20 -58.85 -14.60
C PHE A 30 -7.98 -59.99 -15.61
N HIS A 31 -8.89 -60.14 -16.57
CA HIS A 31 -8.74 -61.15 -17.63
C HIS A 31 -7.54 -60.88 -18.52
N MET A 32 -7.27 -59.61 -18.86
CA MET A 32 -6.07 -59.20 -19.59
C MET A 32 -4.80 -59.67 -18.87
N LYS A 33 -4.64 -59.34 -17.58
CA LYS A 33 -3.47 -59.76 -16.77
C LYS A 33 -3.31 -61.28 -16.72
N CYS A 34 -4.40 -62.00 -16.46
CA CYS A 34 -4.38 -63.47 -16.45
C CYS A 34 -3.94 -64.08 -17.80
N CYS A 35 -4.28 -63.44 -18.92
CA CYS A 35 -3.85 -63.89 -20.26
C CYS A 35 -2.38 -63.56 -20.52
N LEU A 36 -1.89 -62.41 -20.03
CA LEU A 36 -0.47 -62.05 -20.09
C LEU A 36 0.39 -63.03 -19.30
N ASP A 37 -0.01 -63.40 -18.08
CA ASP A 37 0.69 -64.40 -17.25
C ASP A 37 0.79 -65.79 -17.92
N LYS A 38 -0.18 -66.10 -18.80
CA LYS A 38 -0.23 -67.34 -19.58
C LYS A 38 0.48 -67.25 -20.94
N GLY A 39 1.13 -66.13 -21.26
CA GLY A 39 1.79 -65.91 -22.56
C GLY A 39 0.84 -65.77 -23.75
N LYS A 40 -0.45 -65.51 -23.51
CA LYS A 40 -1.48 -65.41 -24.57
C LYS A 40 -1.72 -63.96 -24.98
N LEU A 41 -0.77 -63.38 -25.72
CA LEU A 41 -0.81 -61.96 -26.08
C LEU A 41 -2.06 -61.53 -26.87
N MET A 42 -2.49 -62.32 -27.87
CA MET A 42 -3.65 -61.95 -28.70
C MET A 42 -4.98 -61.95 -27.92
N GLU A 43 -5.15 -62.90 -27.00
CA GLU A 43 -6.31 -62.92 -26.10
C GLU A 43 -6.27 -61.72 -25.12
N ALA A 44 -5.08 -61.38 -24.61
CA ALA A 44 -4.88 -60.21 -23.77
C ALA A 44 -5.22 -58.90 -24.50
N LEU A 45 -4.79 -58.72 -25.76
CA LEU A 45 -5.12 -57.55 -26.58
C LEU A 45 -6.62 -57.43 -26.87
N LYS A 46 -7.34 -58.55 -27.00
CA LYS A 46 -8.81 -58.54 -27.13
C LYS A 46 -9.48 -58.02 -25.85
N HIS A 47 -9.03 -58.46 -24.68
CA HIS A 47 -9.52 -57.94 -23.40
C HIS A 47 -9.14 -56.47 -23.18
N ALA A 48 -7.94 -56.06 -23.57
CA ALA A 48 -7.51 -54.66 -23.57
C ALA A 48 -8.38 -53.79 -24.49
N SER A 49 -8.72 -54.28 -25.69
CA SER A 49 -9.60 -53.58 -26.64
C SER A 49 -11.03 -53.44 -26.12
N ASN A 50 -11.55 -54.46 -25.43
CA ASN A 50 -12.86 -54.39 -24.77
C ASN A 50 -12.84 -53.38 -23.62
N MET A 51 -11.80 -53.38 -22.78
CA MET A 51 -11.60 -52.37 -21.73
C MET A 51 -11.55 -50.95 -22.30
N LEU A 52 -10.79 -50.74 -23.38
CA LEU A 52 -10.68 -49.43 -24.05
C LEU A 52 -11.96 -48.99 -24.75
N SER A 53 -12.90 -49.90 -24.98
CA SER A 53 -14.18 -49.54 -25.58
C SER A 53 -15.04 -48.70 -24.65
N GLU A 54 -14.83 -48.75 -23.32
CA GLU A 54 -15.49 -47.88 -22.34
C GLU A 54 -15.15 -46.39 -22.54
N LEU A 55 -13.94 -46.07 -23.02
CA LEU A 55 -13.53 -44.69 -23.37
C LEU A 55 -14.29 -44.13 -24.59
N ARG A 56 -15.12 -44.94 -25.25
CA ARG A 56 -15.99 -44.47 -26.34
C ARG A 56 -17.28 -43.81 -25.83
N THR A 57 -17.52 -43.73 -24.53
CA THR A 57 -18.71 -43.06 -23.99
C THR A 57 -18.71 -41.55 -24.29
N SER A 58 -19.91 -40.97 -24.48
CA SER A 58 -20.16 -39.51 -24.53
C SER A 58 -21.01 -39.06 -23.34
N ALA A 59 -21.44 -39.98 -22.48
CA ALA A 59 -22.42 -39.70 -21.43
C ALA A 59 -21.79 -39.18 -20.13
N LEU A 60 -20.46 -39.32 -19.98
CA LEU A 60 -19.72 -38.89 -18.81
C LEU A 60 -19.30 -37.42 -18.93
N SER A 61 -19.35 -36.71 -17.80
CA SER A 61 -18.74 -35.41 -17.61
C SER A 61 -17.22 -35.48 -17.76
N PRO A 62 -16.52 -34.38 -18.05
CA PRO A 62 -15.07 -34.36 -18.15
C PRO A 62 -14.34 -34.90 -16.92
N ARG A 63 -14.86 -34.62 -15.72
CA ARG A 63 -14.30 -35.12 -14.46
C ARG A 63 -14.44 -36.64 -14.32
N SER A 64 -15.65 -37.16 -14.50
CA SER A 64 -15.90 -38.61 -14.46
C SER A 64 -15.13 -39.33 -15.58
N TYR A 65 -15.02 -38.73 -16.76
CA TYR A 65 -14.23 -39.26 -17.86
C TYR A 65 -12.73 -39.26 -17.52
N TYR A 66 -12.21 -38.25 -16.83
CA TYR A 66 -10.83 -38.21 -16.34
C TYR A 66 -10.55 -39.38 -15.38
N GLU A 67 -11.46 -39.65 -14.44
CA GLU A 67 -11.32 -40.79 -13.50
C GLU A 67 -11.31 -42.14 -14.23
N LEU A 68 -12.23 -42.34 -15.18
CA LEU A 68 -12.25 -43.53 -16.04
C LEU A 68 -10.95 -43.63 -16.87
N PHE A 69 -10.48 -42.53 -17.44
CA PHE A 69 -9.24 -42.46 -18.21
C PHE A 69 -8.03 -42.86 -17.36
N MET A 70 -7.92 -42.35 -16.12
CA MET A 70 -6.84 -42.72 -15.21
C MET A 70 -6.88 -44.21 -14.86
N ALA A 71 -8.07 -44.75 -14.58
CA ALA A 71 -8.22 -46.18 -14.31
C ALA A 71 -7.78 -47.05 -15.51
N VAL A 72 -8.22 -46.71 -16.73
CA VAL A 72 -7.86 -47.47 -17.95
C VAL A 72 -6.38 -47.36 -18.28
N THR A 73 -5.80 -46.17 -18.20
CA THR A 73 -4.38 -45.95 -18.53
C THR A 73 -3.44 -46.60 -17.53
N ASP A 74 -3.80 -46.65 -16.25
CA ASP A 74 -3.06 -47.43 -15.24
C ASP A 74 -3.03 -48.92 -15.60
N GLN A 75 -4.16 -49.48 -16.04
CA GLN A 75 -4.19 -50.87 -16.50
C GLN A 75 -3.37 -51.10 -17.78
N LEU A 76 -3.37 -50.14 -18.71
CA LEU A 76 -2.55 -50.22 -19.92
C LEU A 76 -1.04 -50.22 -19.64
N ARG A 77 -0.57 -49.59 -18.55
CA ARG A 77 0.86 -49.63 -18.19
C ARG A 77 1.35 -51.06 -17.91
N HIS A 78 0.51 -51.92 -17.33
CA HIS A 78 0.86 -53.33 -17.15
C HIS A 78 1.07 -54.05 -18.49
N LEU A 79 0.22 -53.75 -19.48
CA LEU A 79 0.37 -54.28 -20.84
C LEU A 79 1.65 -53.73 -21.50
N GLU A 80 1.95 -52.43 -21.33
CA GLU A 80 3.18 -51.82 -21.83
C GLU A 80 4.42 -52.49 -21.24
N MET A 81 4.50 -52.65 -19.92
CA MET A 81 5.63 -53.28 -19.24
C MET A 81 5.87 -54.71 -19.75
N TYR A 82 4.81 -55.51 -19.85
CA TYR A 82 4.90 -56.86 -20.41
C TYR A 82 5.41 -56.85 -21.85
N LEU A 83 4.90 -55.95 -22.69
CA LEU A 83 5.33 -55.83 -24.08
C LEU A 83 6.81 -55.44 -24.19
N VAL A 84 7.32 -54.54 -23.35
CA VAL A 84 8.75 -54.17 -23.33
C VAL A 84 9.62 -55.38 -22.99
N ASP A 85 9.25 -56.15 -21.96
CA ASP A 85 10.01 -57.32 -21.52
C ASP A 85 10.02 -58.45 -22.57
N GLU A 86 8.89 -58.69 -23.23
CA GLU A 86 8.77 -59.66 -24.32
C GLU A 86 9.60 -59.25 -25.55
N PHE A 87 9.57 -57.95 -25.91
CA PHE A 87 10.31 -57.46 -27.08
C PHE A 87 11.83 -57.51 -26.91
N GLN A 88 12.33 -57.44 -25.67
CA GLN A 88 13.75 -57.66 -25.36
C GLN A 88 14.16 -59.14 -25.48
N ARG A 89 13.22 -60.07 -25.31
CA ARG A 89 13.47 -61.53 -25.29
C ARG A 89 13.33 -62.18 -26.66
N ASP A 90 12.34 -61.79 -27.46
CA ASP A 90 12.05 -62.42 -28.75
C ASP A 90 11.80 -61.35 -29.84
N HIS A 91 12.72 -61.25 -30.81
CA HIS A 91 12.76 -60.18 -31.83
C HIS A 91 11.66 -60.31 -32.92
N LYS A 92 10.58 -61.07 -32.67
CA LYS A 92 9.62 -61.53 -33.71
C LYS A 92 8.31 -60.77 -33.76
N VAL A 93 8.20 -59.65 -33.06
CA VAL A 93 6.92 -58.97 -32.87
C VAL A 93 6.74 -57.82 -33.88
N TYR A 94 7.43 -57.84 -35.03
CA TYR A 94 7.41 -56.77 -36.05
C TYR A 94 6.02 -56.56 -36.69
N GLU A 95 5.18 -57.59 -36.72
CA GLU A 95 3.80 -57.51 -37.21
C GLU A 95 2.84 -56.84 -36.21
N LEU A 96 3.25 -56.61 -34.95
CA LEU A 96 2.33 -56.16 -33.91
C LEU A 96 1.81 -54.75 -34.12
N TYR A 97 2.64 -53.84 -34.65
CA TYR A 97 2.22 -52.47 -34.99
C TYR A 97 1.13 -52.46 -36.08
N GLU A 98 1.12 -53.44 -36.99
CA GLU A 98 0.05 -53.64 -37.97
C GLU A 98 -1.15 -54.38 -37.35
N LEU A 99 -0.89 -55.42 -36.55
CA LEU A 99 -1.92 -56.26 -35.97
C LEU A 99 -2.90 -55.49 -35.07
N VAL A 100 -2.40 -54.54 -34.26
CA VAL A 100 -3.26 -53.71 -33.42
C VAL A 100 -4.15 -52.76 -34.24
N GLN A 101 -3.82 -52.48 -35.50
CA GLN A 101 -4.64 -51.65 -36.39
C GLN A 101 -5.90 -52.36 -36.88
N TYR A 102 -5.96 -53.70 -36.82
CA TYR A 102 -7.16 -54.47 -37.15
C TYR A 102 -8.28 -54.33 -36.11
N ALA A 103 -8.03 -53.67 -34.96
CA ALA A 103 -9.09 -53.35 -34.00
C ALA A 103 -10.20 -52.51 -34.67
N GLY A 104 -11.44 -52.99 -34.66
CA GLY A 104 -12.53 -52.39 -35.45
C GLY A 104 -12.95 -50.97 -35.04
N SER A 105 -12.76 -50.60 -33.77
CA SER A 105 -13.08 -49.26 -33.26
C SER A 105 -11.84 -48.39 -33.13
N ILE A 106 -11.94 -47.12 -33.57
CA ILE A 106 -10.80 -46.18 -33.63
C ILE A 106 -10.16 -45.88 -32.27
N ILE A 107 -10.95 -45.75 -31.19
CA ILE A 107 -10.42 -45.43 -29.85
C ILE A 107 -9.53 -46.57 -29.32
N PRO A 108 -10.03 -47.82 -29.16
CA PRO A 108 -9.16 -48.95 -28.79
C PRO A 108 -7.95 -49.11 -29.71
N ARG A 109 -8.14 -48.93 -31.03
CA ARG A 109 -7.06 -49.01 -32.02
C ARG A 109 -5.93 -48.05 -31.72
N LEU A 110 -6.22 -46.77 -31.54
CA LEU A 110 -5.19 -45.75 -31.36
C LEU A 110 -4.49 -45.85 -30.01
N TYR A 111 -5.20 -46.18 -28.92
CA TYR A 111 -4.54 -46.41 -27.62
C TYR A 111 -3.58 -47.59 -27.67
N LEU A 112 -3.98 -48.72 -28.28
CA LEU A 112 -3.08 -49.87 -28.47
C LEU A 112 -1.93 -49.54 -29.43
N LEU A 113 -2.20 -48.78 -30.50
CA LEU A 113 -1.19 -48.35 -31.47
C LEU A 113 -0.13 -47.46 -30.80
N ILE A 114 -0.53 -46.53 -29.92
CA ILE A 114 0.38 -45.68 -29.17
C ILE A 114 1.22 -46.52 -28.19
N SER A 115 0.60 -47.45 -27.45
CA SER A 115 1.32 -48.34 -26.53
C SER A 115 2.34 -49.21 -27.25
N VAL A 116 1.97 -49.82 -28.38
CA VAL A 116 2.91 -50.61 -29.20
C VAL A 116 3.97 -49.71 -29.85
N GLY A 117 3.58 -48.57 -30.40
CA GLY A 117 4.50 -47.59 -30.97
C GLY A 117 5.58 -47.15 -29.99
N LEU A 118 5.24 -46.96 -28.71
CA LEU A 118 6.22 -46.67 -27.66
C LEU A 118 7.26 -47.79 -27.51
N VAL A 119 6.82 -49.05 -27.45
CA VAL A 119 7.71 -50.20 -27.35
C VAL A 119 8.65 -50.26 -28.55
N TYR A 120 8.14 -50.00 -29.75
CA TYR A 120 8.96 -49.92 -30.96
C TYR A 120 10.00 -48.80 -30.90
N MET A 121 9.63 -47.60 -30.43
CA MET A 121 10.55 -46.48 -30.31
C MET A 121 11.63 -46.69 -29.24
N LYS A 122 11.35 -47.50 -28.21
CA LYS A 122 12.33 -47.91 -27.17
C LYS A 122 13.32 -48.94 -27.72
N THR A 123 12.85 -49.93 -28.47
CA THR A 123 13.70 -51.02 -28.99
C THR A 123 14.45 -50.62 -30.26
N SER A 124 13.87 -49.77 -31.12
CA SER A 124 14.42 -49.41 -32.44
C SER A 124 14.51 -47.88 -32.60
N PRO A 125 15.64 -47.25 -32.20
CA PRO A 125 15.82 -45.80 -32.25
C PRO A 125 15.72 -45.19 -33.66
N HIS A 126 16.10 -45.93 -34.70
CA HIS A 126 16.12 -45.44 -36.09
C HIS A 126 14.72 -45.14 -36.66
N CYS A 127 13.66 -45.80 -36.15
CA CYS A 127 12.28 -45.60 -36.64
C CYS A 127 11.53 -44.51 -35.86
N ARG A 128 12.16 -43.90 -34.85
CA ARG A 128 11.52 -42.99 -33.90
C ARG A 128 10.86 -41.78 -34.57
N ARG A 129 11.53 -41.14 -35.52
CA ARG A 129 10.98 -39.99 -36.25
C ARG A 129 9.71 -40.35 -37.02
N GLU A 130 9.77 -41.41 -37.81
CA GLU A 130 8.66 -41.86 -38.66
C GLU A 130 7.46 -42.31 -37.81
N ILE A 131 7.69 -43.05 -36.72
CA ILE A 131 6.63 -43.48 -35.80
C ILE A 131 5.99 -42.29 -35.08
N LEU A 132 6.77 -41.33 -34.58
CA LEU A 132 6.21 -40.14 -33.93
C LEU A 132 5.32 -39.35 -34.89
N LYS A 133 5.77 -39.18 -36.14
CA LYS A 133 5.01 -38.52 -37.20
C LYS A 133 3.73 -39.28 -37.55
N ASP A 134 3.82 -40.59 -37.71
CA ASP A 134 2.65 -41.45 -37.99
C ASP A 134 1.62 -41.39 -36.84
N LEU A 135 2.06 -41.54 -35.58
CA LEU A 135 1.17 -41.52 -34.42
C LEU A 135 0.41 -40.19 -34.27
N VAL A 136 1.09 -39.05 -34.45
CA VAL A 136 0.43 -37.73 -34.34
C VAL A 136 -0.54 -37.46 -35.48
N GLU A 137 -0.23 -37.95 -36.69
CA GLU A 137 -1.09 -37.89 -37.87
C GLU A 137 -2.32 -38.80 -37.73
N MET A 138 -2.13 -40.04 -37.30
CA MET A 138 -3.22 -41.01 -37.08
C MET A 138 -4.19 -40.54 -35.98
N CYS A 139 -3.69 -39.80 -34.97
CA CYS A 139 -4.53 -39.16 -33.96
C CYS A 139 -5.48 -38.09 -34.54
N ARG A 140 -5.26 -37.57 -35.77
CA ARG A 140 -6.22 -36.69 -36.45
C ARG A 140 -7.54 -37.39 -36.78
N GLY A 141 -7.58 -38.73 -36.79
CA GLY A 141 -8.82 -39.47 -36.97
C GLY A 141 -9.87 -39.27 -35.86
N VAL A 142 -9.48 -38.78 -34.68
CA VAL A 142 -10.39 -38.54 -33.54
C VAL A 142 -10.67 -37.05 -33.39
N GLN A 143 -11.79 -36.61 -33.98
CA GLN A 143 -12.21 -35.20 -33.97
C GLN A 143 -13.15 -34.84 -32.79
N HIS A 144 -13.57 -35.81 -31.99
CA HIS A 144 -14.39 -35.56 -30.80
C HIS A 144 -13.54 -34.90 -29.71
N PRO A 145 -13.87 -33.68 -29.22
CA PRO A 145 -13.03 -32.93 -28.31
C PRO A 145 -12.58 -33.64 -27.04
N LEU A 146 -13.52 -34.18 -26.25
CA LEU A 146 -13.16 -34.83 -24.98
C LEU A 146 -12.22 -36.03 -25.21
N ARG A 147 -12.66 -37.01 -26.01
CA ARG A 147 -11.85 -38.20 -26.34
C ARG A 147 -10.53 -37.88 -27.01
N GLY A 148 -10.53 -36.92 -27.94
CA GLY A 148 -9.33 -36.50 -28.66
C GLY A 148 -8.32 -35.82 -27.75
N LEU A 149 -8.75 -34.97 -26.81
CA LEU A 149 -7.87 -34.35 -25.80
C LEU A 149 -7.22 -35.40 -24.92
N PHE A 150 -7.99 -36.38 -24.41
CA PHE A 150 -7.46 -37.45 -23.58
C PHE A 150 -6.54 -38.42 -24.32
N LEU A 151 -6.85 -38.74 -25.58
CA LEU A 151 -6.00 -39.57 -26.44
C LEU A 151 -4.66 -38.86 -26.74
N ARG A 152 -4.71 -37.58 -27.09
CA ARG A 152 -3.52 -36.78 -27.38
C ARG A 152 -2.68 -36.50 -26.14
N ASN A 153 -3.33 -36.34 -24.98
CA ASN A 153 -2.63 -36.28 -23.70
C ASN A 153 -1.95 -37.61 -23.37
N PHE A 154 -2.62 -38.73 -23.61
CA PHE A 154 -2.01 -40.06 -23.46
C PHE A 154 -0.82 -40.24 -24.39
N LEU A 155 -0.92 -39.85 -25.66
CA LEU A 155 0.20 -39.84 -26.61
C LEU A 155 1.40 -39.07 -26.05
N LEU A 156 1.18 -37.83 -25.59
CA LEU A 156 2.25 -36.99 -25.05
C LEU A 156 2.89 -37.58 -23.79
N MET A 157 2.09 -38.11 -22.86
CA MET A 157 2.58 -38.76 -21.64
C MET A 157 3.39 -40.02 -21.94
N THR A 158 2.93 -40.81 -22.89
CA THR A 158 3.57 -42.08 -23.30
C THR A 158 4.90 -41.81 -23.99
N CYS A 159 4.96 -40.83 -24.90
CA CYS A 159 6.18 -40.50 -25.63
C CYS A 159 7.21 -39.71 -24.82
N ARG A 160 6.91 -39.27 -23.58
CA ARG A 160 7.73 -38.34 -22.79
C ARG A 160 9.21 -38.71 -22.78
N HIS A 161 9.55 -39.94 -22.41
CA HIS A 161 10.95 -40.37 -22.23
C HIS A 161 11.66 -40.77 -23.52
N VAL A 162 10.98 -40.70 -24.66
CA VAL A 162 11.48 -41.24 -25.94
C VAL A 162 11.57 -40.15 -27.01
N LEU A 163 11.17 -38.91 -26.70
CA LEU A 163 11.35 -37.77 -27.60
C LEU A 163 12.86 -37.56 -27.90
N PRO A 164 13.24 -37.43 -29.19
CA PRO A 164 14.59 -37.02 -29.56
C PRO A 164 14.99 -35.67 -28.93
N ASP A 165 16.20 -35.59 -28.37
CA ASP A 165 16.70 -34.37 -27.71
C ASP A 165 18.16 -34.08 -28.09
N GLN A 166 18.61 -34.52 -29.26
CA GLN A 166 19.94 -34.21 -29.78
C GLN A 166 19.92 -32.84 -30.49
N PRO A 167 20.97 -32.02 -30.36
CA PRO A 167 21.02 -30.69 -30.96
C PRO A 167 21.03 -30.78 -32.50
N ALA A 168 20.26 -29.93 -33.16
CA ALA A 168 20.23 -29.85 -34.62
C ALA A 168 21.38 -28.95 -35.13
N GLU A 169 22.19 -29.45 -36.07
CA GLU A 169 23.40 -28.74 -36.55
C GLU A 169 23.11 -27.59 -37.56
N ASN A 170 21.87 -27.43 -38.08
CA ASN A 170 21.53 -26.36 -39.05
C ASN A 170 20.06 -25.88 -38.95
N LEU A 171 19.81 -24.65 -38.47
CA LEU A 171 18.47 -24.04 -38.41
C LEU A 171 17.95 -23.47 -39.76
N GLY A 172 18.83 -23.04 -40.67
CA GLY A 172 18.47 -22.22 -41.83
C GLY A 172 17.58 -22.89 -42.89
N ASN A 173 17.65 -24.21 -43.06
CA ASN A 173 16.83 -24.94 -44.04
C ASN A 173 15.45 -25.38 -43.48
N TYR A 174 15.19 -25.15 -42.20
CA TYR A 174 14.01 -25.68 -41.51
C TYR A 174 12.79 -24.77 -41.66
N GLU A 175 12.98 -23.43 -41.71
CA GLU A 175 11.88 -22.46 -41.85
C GLU A 175 11.13 -22.59 -43.18
N ASP A 176 11.86 -22.80 -44.29
CA ASP A 176 11.26 -22.99 -45.62
C ASP A 176 10.53 -24.34 -45.73
N SER A 177 11.07 -25.38 -45.08
CA SER A 177 10.46 -26.71 -45.03
C SER A 177 9.15 -26.71 -44.22
N ARG A 178 9.10 -25.98 -43.09
CA ARG A 178 7.90 -25.87 -42.25
C ARG A 178 6.77 -25.08 -42.92
N LYS A 179 7.08 -23.98 -43.62
CA LYS A 179 6.08 -23.22 -44.41
C LYS A 179 5.48 -24.06 -45.53
N ALA A 180 6.28 -24.89 -46.20
CA ALA A 180 5.80 -25.81 -47.24
C ALA A 180 4.87 -26.92 -46.70
N ILE A 181 5.08 -27.39 -45.46
CA ILE A 181 4.22 -28.40 -44.81
C ILE A 181 2.87 -27.79 -44.39
N LEU A 182 2.87 -26.54 -43.89
CA LEU A 182 1.65 -25.83 -43.48
C LEU A 182 0.76 -25.42 -44.66
N MET A 183 1.33 -25.09 -45.82
CA MET A 183 0.56 -24.66 -47.01
C MET A 183 -0.13 -25.80 -47.78
N ASN A 184 0.22 -27.06 -47.55
CA ASN A 184 -0.36 -28.21 -48.26
C ASN A 184 -1.63 -28.80 -47.60
N HIS A 185 -2.22 -28.11 -46.63
CA HIS A 185 -3.31 -28.65 -45.82
C HIS A 185 -4.74 -28.46 -46.39
N ASP A 186 -4.91 -27.76 -47.52
CA ASP A 186 -6.22 -27.45 -48.14
C ASP A 186 -6.43 -28.02 -49.57
N GLY A 187 -5.74 -29.11 -49.93
CA GLY A 187 -5.95 -29.83 -51.21
C GLY A 187 -6.72 -31.15 -51.06
N PRO A 188 -7.46 -31.62 -52.09
CA PRO A 188 -8.28 -32.83 -51.98
C PRO A 188 -7.40 -34.07 -51.78
N GLN A 189 -7.84 -34.92 -50.84
CA GLN A 189 -7.37 -36.27 -50.51
C GLN A 189 -6.51 -36.92 -51.61
N GLN A 190 -5.19 -36.81 -51.50
CA GLN A 190 -4.32 -37.79 -52.12
C GLN A 190 -4.42 -39.07 -51.29
N GLN A 191 -4.80 -40.15 -51.97
CA GLN A 191 -4.88 -41.51 -51.42
C GLN A 191 -3.67 -41.80 -50.55
N THR A 192 -3.93 -42.10 -49.28
CA THR A 192 -2.96 -42.66 -48.35
C THR A 192 -2.46 -43.98 -48.94
N GLN A 193 -1.33 -43.95 -49.65
CA GLN A 193 -0.57 -45.18 -49.91
C GLN A 193 -0.17 -45.73 -48.54
N PHE A 194 -0.68 -46.91 -48.22
CA PHE A 194 -0.39 -47.62 -46.97
C PHE A 194 1.12 -47.72 -46.75
N VAL A 195 1.58 -47.21 -45.61
CA VAL A 195 2.99 -47.11 -45.18
C VAL A 195 3.59 -48.48 -44.79
N SER A 196 2.85 -49.59 -44.96
CA SER A 196 3.44 -50.94 -44.83
C SER A 196 4.65 -51.11 -45.76
N SER A 197 4.72 -50.43 -46.91
CA SER A 197 5.89 -50.45 -47.78
C SER A 197 7.07 -49.62 -47.27
N THR A 198 6.86 -48.50 -46.57
CA THR A 198 7.95 -47.63 -46.09
C THR A 198 8.62 -48.18 -44.83
N LEU A 199 7.84 -48.73 -43.88
CA LEU A 199 8.38 -49.44 -42.72
C LEU A 199 9.10 -50.72 -43.17
N THR A 200 8.52 -51.48 -44.11
CA THR A 200 9.20 -52.66 -44.69
C THR A 200 10.50 -52.26 -45.40
N ASN A 201 10.50 -51.19 -46.20
CA ASN A 201 11.70 -50.71 -46.91
C ASN A 201 12.80 -50.16 -45.97
N ALA A 202 12.44 -49.56 -44.84
CA ALA A 202 13.41 -49.10 -43.84
C ALA A 202 14.11 -50.27 -43.13
N ILE A 203 13.44 -51.42 -42.97
CA ILE A 203 14.03 -52.64 -42.41
C ILE A 203 14.83 -53.41 -43.47
N THR A 204 14.38 -53.43 -44.73
CA THR A 204 15.15 -54.10 -45.82
C THR A 204 16.53 -53.45 -46.02
N GLN A 205 16.69 -52.19 -45.58
CA GLN A 205 17.99 -51.50 -45.52
C GLN A 205 18.90 -51.97 -44.36
N GLN A 206 18.47 -52.87 -43.46
CA GLN A 206 19.35 -53.51 -42.48
C GLN A 206 20.38 -54.45 -43.12
N GLN A 207 20.24 -54.82 -44.40
CA GLN A 207 21.15 -55.75 -45.07
C GLN A 207 22.17 -55.11 -46.03
N ASN A 208 22.16 -53.78 -46.23
CA ASN A 208 23.19 -53.11 -47.04
C ASN A 208 23.83 -51.96 -46.25
N VAL A 209 24.91 -52.29 -45.54
CA VAL A 209 25.82 -51.31 -44.95
C VAL A 209 26.68 -50.75 -46.09
N ASP A 210 26.50 -49.47 -46.43
CA ASP A 210 27.59 -48.48 -46.59
C ASP A 210 27.07 -47.14 -47.16
N ASN A 211 27.40 -46.04 -46.45
CA ASN A 211 27.46 -44.66 -46.93
C ASN A 211 26.18 -43.89 -47.35
N LYS A 212 25.21 -43.76 -46.44
CA LYS A 212 24.51 -42.48 -46.23
C LYS A 212 24.34 -42.25 -44.74
N VAL A 213 24.78 -41.09 -44.25
CA VAL A 213 24.59 -40.63 -42.87
C VAL A 213 23.13 -40.90 -42.49
N ALA A 214 22.92 -41.80 -41.53
CA ALA A 214 21.59 -42.10 -41.01
C ALA A 214 21.02 -40.78 -40.48
N ASP A 215 19.88 -40.39 -41.04
CA ASP A 215 19.12 -39.20 -40.70
C ASP A 215 18.63 -39.35 -39.25
N THR A 216 19.46 -38.91 -38.29
CA THR A 216 19.23 -39.12 -36.86
C THR A 216 18.14 -38.16 -36.39
N ALA A 217 17.16 -38.67 -35.66
CA ALA A 217 16.07 -37.85 -35.14
C ALA A 217 16.62 -36.79 -34.17
N THR A 218 16.26 -35.52 -34.40
CA THR A 218 16.80 -34.37 -33.65
C THR A 218 15.73 -33.74 -32.76
N VAL A 219 16.14 -32.83 -31.88
CA VAL A 219 15.22 -32.03 -31.05
C VAL A 219 14.15 -31.31 -31.89
N MET A 220 14.43 -30.98 -33.15
CA MET A 220 13.46 -30.34 -34.04
C MET A 220 12.27 -31.23 -34.37
N ASP A 221 12.48 -32.54 -34.53
CA ASP A 221 11.39 -33.51 -34.74
C ASP A 221 10.48 -33.58 -33.50
N SER A 222 11.06 -33.45 -32.30
CA SER A 222 10.30 -33.35 -31.05
C SER A 222 9.51 -32.06 -30.95
N ILE A 223 10.09 -30.92 -31.33
CA ILE A 223 9.43 -29.62 -31.35
C ILE A 223 8.22 -29.68 -32.30
N ASP A 224 8.40 -30.15 -33.53
CA ASP A 224 7.33 -30.24 -34.53
C ASP A 224 6.23 -31.21 -34.09
N PHE A 225 6.59 -32.36 -33.51
CA PHE A 225 5.64 -33.31 -32.93
C PHE A 225 4.78 -32.66 -31.83
N VAL A 226 5.42 -32.01 -30.85
CA VAL A 226 4.69 -31.40 -29.73
C VAL A 226 3.88 -30.19 -30.18
N LEU A 227 4.39 -29.35 -31.09
CA LEU A 227 3.65 -28.21 -31.64
C LEU A 227 2.44 -28.64 -32.46
N THR A 228 2.56 -29.70 -33.27
CA THR A 228 1.44 -30.28 -34.01
C THR A 228 0.38 -30.82 -33.06
N ASN A 229 0.80 -31.54 -32.02
CA ASN A 229 -0.11 -32.05 -31.01
C ASN A 229 -0.79 -30.92 -30.23
N PHE A 230 -0.04 -29.88 -29.86
CA PHE A 230 -0.55 -28.67 -29.22
C PHE A 230 -1.59 -27.95 -30.08
N ALA A 231 -1.32 -27.73 -31.36
CA ALA A 231 -2.24 -27.08 -32.29
C ALA A 231 -3.56 -27.85 -32.38
N GLU A 232 -3.51 -29.17 -32.53
CA GLU A 232 -4.70 -30.01 -32.60
C GLU A 232 -5.45 -30.08 -31.26
N MET A 233 -4.75 -30.16 -30.13
CA MET A 233 -5.39 -30.10 -28.80
C MET A 233 -6.05 -28.75 -28.55
N ASN A 234 -5.43 -27.64 -28.95
CA ASN A 234 -6.03 -26.31 -28.86
C ASN A 234 -7.31 -26.21 -29.72
N LYS A 235 -7.27 -26.69 -30.97
CA LYS A 235 -8.46 -26.75 -31.84
C LYS A 235 -9.59 -27.58 -31.23
N LEU A 236 -9.28 -28.75 -30.67
CA LEU A 236 -10.28 -29.59 -30.00
C LEU A 236 -10.88 -28.88 -28.78
N TRP A 237 -10.03 -28.25 -27.96
CA TRP A 237 -10.45 -27.53 -26.78
C TRP A 237 -11.33 -26.32 -27.09
N VAL A 238 -11.00 -25.54 -28.12
CA VAL A 238 -11.84 -24.44 -28.62
C VAL A 238 -13.15 -24.98 -29.20
N ARG A 239 -13.10 -26.09 -29.94
CA ARG A 239 -14.30 -26.74 -30.48
C ARG A 239 -15.30 -27.13 -29.39
N MET A 240 -14.84 -27.44 -28.16
CA MET A 240 -15.75 -27.71 -27.03
C MET A 240 -16.71 -26.56 -26.77
N GLN A 241 -16.31 -25.31 -27.03
CA GLN A 241 -17.17 -24.14 -26.82
C GLN A 241 -18.47 -24.21 -27.63
N HIS A 242 -18.39 -24.79 -28.83
CA HIS A 242 -19.47 -24.82 -29.82
C HIS A 242 -20.25 -26.15 -29.85
N LEU A 243 -19.89 -27.12 -28.99
CA LEU A 243 -20.61 -28.39 -28.91
C LEU A 243 -21.87 -28.25 -28.04
N GLY A 244 -23.01 -28.75 -28.53
CA GLY A 244 -24.26 -28.79 -27.77
C GLY A 244 -25.05 -27.47 -27.83
N HIS A 245 -26.06 -27.35 -26.96
CA HIS A 245 -27.00 -26.23 -27.01
C HIS A 245 -26.40 -24.95 -26.39
N THR A 246 -26.78 -23.78 -26.92
CA THR A 246 -26.41 -22.46 -26.38
C THR A 246 -26.69 -22.26 -24.89
N ARG A 247 -27.72 -22.90 -24.32
CA ARG A 247 -28.09 -22.79 -22.89
C ARG A 247 -27.06 -23.43 -21.94
N GLU A 248 -26.22 -24.32 -22.45
CA GLU A 248 -25.20 -25.02 -21.65
C GLU A 248 -23.81 -24.36 -21.76
N ARG A 249 -23.73 -23.16 -22.35
CA ARG A 249 -22.48 -22.44 -22.56
C ARG A 249 -21.66 -22.30 -21.27
N ASP A 250 -22.28 -21.82 -20.20
CA ASP A 250 -21.57 -21.59 -18.92
C ASP A 250 -21.03 -22.89 -18.31
N ARG A 251 -21.77 -24.00 -18.46
CA ARG A 251 -21.31 -25.33 -18.02
C ARG A 251 -20.07 -25.75 -18.83
N ARG A 252 -20.09 -25.56 -20.14
CA ARG A 252 -18.94 -25.88 -21.00
C ARG A 252 -17.74 -25.01 -20.72
N GLU A 253 -17.92 -23.73 -20.41
CA GLU A 253 -16.81 -22.85 -20.02
C GLU A 253 -16.14 -23.35 -18.73
N LYS A 254 -16.91 -23.81 -17.72
CA LYS A 254 -16.36 -24.46 -16.52
C LYS A 254 -15.62 -25.76 -16.84
N GLU A 255 -16.24 -26.65 -17.59
CA GLU A 255 -15.64 -27.91 -18.06
C GLU A 255 -14.34 -27.68 -18.85
N ARG A 256 -14.29 -26.63 -19.68
CA ARG A 256 -13.10 -26.24 -20.44
C ARG A 256 -11.99 -25.73 -19.53
N LEU A 257 -12.32 -24.98 -18.48
CA LEU A 257 -11.34 -24.51 -17.49
C LEU A 257 -10.73 -25.67 -16.70
N GLU A 258 -11.45 -26.76 -16.45
CA GLU A 258 -10.90 -27.97 -15.83
C GLU A 258 -9.92 -28.69 -16.77
N LEU A 259 -10.26 -28.80 -18.05
CA LEU A 259 -9.45 -29.52 -19.04
C LEU A 259 -8.25 -28.73 -19.59
N ARG A 260 -8.13 -27.43 -19.28
CA ARG A 260 -7.07 -26.56 -19.79
C ARG A 260 -5.66 -27.10 -19.54
N LEU A 261 -5.47 -27.78 -18.40
CA LEU A 261 -4.20 -28.40 -18.00
C LEU A 261 -3.71 -29.45 -19.01
N LEU A 262 -4.62 -30.17 -19.68
CA LEU A 262 -4.25 -31.15 -20.71
C LEU A 262 -3.56 -30.47 -21.89
N VAL A 263 -4.05 -29.29 -22.30
CA VAL A 263 -3.44 -28.51 -23.39
C VAL A 263 -2.11 -27.92 -22.92
N GLY A 264 -2.07 -27.34 -21.72
CA GLY A 264 -0.87 -26.74 -21.14
C GLY A 264 0.29 -27.73 -20.92
N THR A 265 -0.01 -29.01 -20.76
CA THR A 265 1.02 -30.07 -20.63
C THR A 265 1.93 -30.16 -21.85
N ASN A 266 1.47 -29.77 -23.05
CA ASN A 266 2.33 -29.68 -24.23
C ASN A 266 3.41 -28.60 -24.07
N LEU A 267 3.07 -27.45 -23.49
CA LEU A 267 4.03 -26.38 -23.24
C LEU A 267 5.06 -26.81 -22.20
N VAL A 268 4.62 -27.48 -21.14
CA VAL A 268 5.50 -28.07 -20.12
C VAL A 268 6.45 -29.09 -20.74
N ARG A 269 5.99 -29.85 -21.75
CA ARG A 269 6.88 -30.80 -22.43
C ARG A 269 7.94 -30.09 -23.25
N LEU A 270 7.59 -28.99 -23.93
CA LEU A 270 8.55 -28.18 -24.69
C LEU A 270 9.63 -27.56 -23.80
N SER A 271 9.30 -27.11 -22.58
CA SER A 271 10.29 -26.55 -21.66
C SER A 271 11.20 -27.59 -21.00
N GLN A 272 10.82 -28.88 -21.04
CA GLN A 272 11.62 -30.00 -20.52
C GLN A 272 12.63 -30.55 -21.53
N LEU A 273 12.70 -30.01 -22.76
CA LEU A 273 13.70 -30.41 -23.76
C LEU A 273 14.99 -29.63 -23.50
N GLU A 274 16.07 -30.34 -23.16
CA GLU A 274 17.33 -29.72 -22.71
C GLU A 274 18.08 -29.04 -23.85
N SER A 275 17.94 -29.55 -25.08
CA SER A 275 18.63 -29.00 -26.25
C SER A 275 17.95 -27.76 -26.86
N VAL A 276 16.84 -27.28 -26.27
CA VAL A 276 16.16 -26.07 -26.76
C VAL A 276 16.88 -24.83 -26.26
N ASN A 277 17.64 -24.19 -27.14
CA ASN A 277 18.32 -22.92 -26.85
C ASN A 277 17.41 -21.69 -27.12
N VAL A 278 17.86 -20.51 -26.68
CA VAL A 278 17.16 -19.23 -26.85
C VAL A 278 16.84 -18.94 -28.33
N GLU A 279 17.73 -19.30 -29.26
CA GLU A 279 17.55 -19.06 -30.70
C GLU A 279 16.44 -19.93 -31.30
N MET A 280 16.43 -21.23 -30.98
CA MET A 280 15.38 -22.18 -31.37
C MET A 280 14.03 -21.77 -30.77
N TYR A 281 14.03 -21.35 -29.50
CA TYR A 281 12.82 -20.85 -28.86
C TYR A 281 12.27 -19.61 -29.59
N SER A 282 13.13 -18.63 -29.87
CA SER A 282 12.75 -17.35 -30.47
C SER A 282 12.28 -17.48 -31.93
N ARG A 283 12.88 -18.38 -32.71
CA ARG A 283 12.56 -18.55 -34.14
C ARG A 283 11.45 -19.56 -34.43
N VAL A 284 11.34 -20.63 -33.63
CA VAL A 284 10.54 -21.81 -34.00
C VAL A 284 9.46 -22.13 -32.99
N VAL A 285 9.81 -22.20 -31.70
CA VAL A 285 8.87 -22.64 -30.64
C VAL A 285 7.86 -21.54 -30.34
N LEU A 286 8.32 -20.34 -29.97
CA LEU A 286 7.43 -19.25 -29.58
C LEU A 286 6.54 -18.79 -30.74
N PRO A 287 7.03 -18.52 -31.96
CA PRO A 287 6.15 -18.17 -33.08
C PRO A 287 5.11 -19.24 -33.36
N GLY A 288 5.48 -20.53 -33.25
CA GLY A 288 4.56 -21.65 -33.41
C GLY A 288 3.44 -21.67 -32.38
N ILE A 289 3.73 -21.34 -31.12
CA ILE A 289 2.71 -21.26 -30.07
C ILE A 289 1.84 -20.00 -30.27
N LEU A 290 2.46 -18.84 -30.48
CA LEU A 290 1.77 -17.56 -30.64
C LEU A 290 0.82 -17.56 -31.85
N GLU A 291 1.21 -18.20 -32.96
CA GLU A 291 0.35 -18.37 -34.14
C GLU A 291 -0.96 -19.09 -33.76
N GLN A 292 -0.89 -20.17 -32.98
CA GLN A 292 -2.07 -20.91 -32.53
C GLN A 292 -2.90 -20.12 -31.52
N VAL A 293 -2.26 -19.35 -30.64
CA VAL A 293 -2.94 -18.50 -29.66
C VAL A 293 -3.71 -17.37 -30.36
N VAL A 294 -3.07 -16.63 -31.27
CA VAL A 294 -3.71 -15.50 -31.96
C VAL A 294 -4.81 -16.00 -32.92
N SER A 295 -4.57 -17.09 -33.65
CA SER A 295 -5.52 -17.61 -34.63
C SER A 295 -6.79 -18.21 -34.00
N CYS A 296 -6.75 -18.70 -32.76
CA CYS A 296 -7.88 -19.41 -32.17
C CYS A 296 -9.08 -18.51 -31.79
N LYS A 297 -8.86 -17.20 -31.60
CA LYS A 297 -9.90 -16.18 -31.30
C LYS A 297 -10.88 -16.56 -30.17
N ASP A 298 -10.45 -17.38 -29.22
CA ASP A 298 -11.24 -17.79 -28.05
C ASP A 298 -10.62 -17.21 -26.77
N ALA A 299 -11.41 -16.47 -25.99
CA ALA A 299 -10.89 -15.70 -24.87
C ALA A 299 -10.31 -16.57 -23.75
N ILE A 300 -10.98 -17.68 -23.40
CA ILE A 300 -10.52 -18.61 -22.35
C ILE A 300 -9.20 -19.25 -22.76
N ALA A 301 -9.09 -19.67 -24.03
CA ALA A 301 -7.88 -20.29 -24.54
C ALA A 301 -6.72 -19.30 -24.60
N GLN A 302 -6.95 -18.10 -25.12
CA GLN A 302 -5.93 -17.06 -25.21
C GLN A 302 -5.40 -16.63 -23.84
N GLU A 303 -6.28 -16.40 -22.86
CA GLU A 303 -5.89 -16.01 -21.50
C GLU A 303 -5.02 -17.09 -20.85
N TYR A 304 -5.50 -18.33 -20.82
CA TYR A 304 -4.78 -19.44 -20.19
C TYR A 304 -3.45 -19.77 -20.87
N LEU A 305 -3.40 -19.79 -22.20
CA LEU A 305 -2.18 -20.18 -22.93
C LEU A 305 -1.09 -19.13 -22.81
N MET A 306 -1.45 -17.84 -22.80
CA MET A 306 -0.48 -16.75 -22.58
C MET A 306 0.05 -16.76 -21.16
N GLU A 307 -0.80 -16.99 -20.14
CA GLU A 307 -0.32 -17.17 -18.76
C GLU A 307 0.55 -18.42 -18.60
N SER A 308 0.18 -19.53 -19.26
CA SER A 308 0.96 -20.77 -19.22
C SER A 308 2.33 -20.60 -19.87
N LEU A 309 2.45 -19.85 -20.96
CA LEU A 309 3.75 -19.47 -21.54
C LEU A 309 4.63 -18.75 -20.51
N ILE A 310 4.05 -17.79 -19.78
CA ILE A 310 4.74 -17.05 -18.71
C ILE A 310 5.06 -17.95 -17.52
N GLN A 311 4.32 -19.02 -17.23
CA GLN A 311 4.65 -19.88 -16.08
C GLN A 311 5.69 -20.96 -16.40
N VAL A 312 5.72 -21.44 -17.65
CA VAL A 312 6.40 -22.68 -18.01
C VAL A 312 7.83 -22.48 -18.52
N PHE A 313 8.09 -21.40 -19.27
CA PHE A 313 9.41 -21.14 -19.86
C PHE A 313 10.28 -20.26 -18.94
N PRO A 314 11.61 -20.38 -18.94
CA PRO A 314 12.51 -19.59 -18.08
C PRO A 314 12.54 -18.09 -18.44
N ASP A 315 13.04 -17.27 -17.51
CA ASP A 315 13.06 -15.80 -17.65
C ASP A 315 13.96 -15.33 -18.81
N GLU A 316 15.06 -16.03 -19.07
CA GLU A 316 15.97 -15.74 -20.19
C GLU A 316 15.25 -15.73 -21.55
N PHE A 317 14.30 -16.66 -21.74
CA PHE A 317 13.52 -16.77 -22.97
C PHE A 317 12.51 -15.61 -23.08
N HIS A 318 11.94 -15.18 -21.97
CA HIS A 318 11.01 -14.05 -21.95
C HIS A 318 11.72 -12.73 -22.25
N LEU A 319 12.94 -12.53 -21.75
CA LEU A 319 13.73 -11.33 -22.03
C LEU A 319 14.12 -11.22 -23.51
N SER A 320 14.53 -12.33 -24.14
CA SER A 320 14.90 -12.32 -25.57
C SER A 320 13.69 -12.16 -26.51
N THR A 321 12.49 -12.54 -26.06
CA THR A 321 11.27 -12.58 -26.89
C THR A 321 10.15 -11.64 -26.44
N LEU A 322 10.48 -10.66 -25.59
CA LEU A 322 9.52 -9.74 -24.99
C LEU A 322 8.68 -8.98 -26.03
N ASN A 323 9.32 -8.44 -27.07
CA ASN A 323 8.63 -7.67 -28.10
C ASN A 323 7.64 -8.54 -28.91
N PRO A 324 8.02 -9.70 -29.48
CA PRO A 324 7.08 -10.62 -30.11
C PRO A 324 5.90 -11.03 -29.21
N PHE A 325 6.16 -11.31 -27.92
CA PHE A 325 5.13 -11.69 -26.96
C PHE A 325 4.12 -10.55 -26.70
N LEU A 326 4.61 -9.34 -26.41
CA LEU A 326 3.77 -8.17 -26.14
C LEU A 326 3.01 -7.69 -27.38
N ASN A 327 3.63 -7.75 -28.56
CA ASN A 327 2.94 -7.47 -29.83
C ASN A 327 1.80 -8.46 -30.08
N SER A 328 1.96 -9.73 -29.65
CA SER A 328 0.90 -10.73 -29.74
C SER A 328 -0.22 -10.47 -28.73
N CYS A 329 0.09 -9.94 -27.54
CA CYS A 329 -0.91 -9.50 -26.55
C CYS A 329 -1.87 -8.44 -27.14
N ALA A 330 -1.34 -7.54 -27.97
CA ALA A 330 -2.16 -6.52 -28.66
C ALA A 330 -3.13 -7.13 -29.71
N GLN A 331 -2.86 -8.34 -30.22
CA GLN A 331 -3.68 -9.02 -31.24
C GLN A 331 -4.71 -9.99 -30.64
N LEU A 332 -4.73 -10.16 -29.31
CA LEU A 332 -5.68 -11.05 -28.64
C LEU A 332 -7.11 -10.51 -28.72
N ALA A 333 -8.10 -11.38 -28.62
CA ALA A 333 -9.52 -11.03 -28.64
C ALA A 333 -9.87 -10.02 -27.52
N PRO A 334 -10.85 -9.11 -27.75
CA PRO A 334 -11.16 -8.02 -26.83
C PRO A 334 -11.60 -8.50 -25.44
N ASP A 335 -12.28 -9.66 -25.38
CA ASP A 335 -12.79 -10.26 -24.14
C ASP A 335 -11.68 -10.85 -23.25
N VAL A 336 -10.45 -10.99 -23.76
CA VAL A 336 -9.31 -11.50 -22.99
C VAL A 336 -8.87 -10.47 -21.96
N LYS A 337 -8.70 -10.90 -20.70
CA LYS A 337 -8.20 -10.07 -19.61
C LYS A 337 -6.69 -9.89 -19.68
N VAL A 338 -6.22 -9.09 -20.64
CA VAL A 338 -4.79 -8.86 -20.88
C VAL A 338 -4.05 -8.31 -19.66
N LYS A 339 -4.74 -7.61 -18.76
CA LYS A 339 -4.13 -7.14 -17.50
C LYS A 339 -3.46 -8.26 -16.71
N ASN A 340 -4.09 -9.43 -16.62
CA ASN A 340 -3.59 -10.55 -15.81
C ASN A 340 -2.29 -11.09 -16.42
N ILE A 341 -2.24 -11.19 -17.75
CA ILE A 341 -1.07 -11.64 -18.51
C ILE A 341 0.10 -10.66 -18.31
N ILE A 342 -0.13 -9.36 -18.45
CA ILE A 342 0.91 -8.34 -18.33
C ILE A 342 1.41 -8.24 -16.89
N ILE A 343 0.52 -8.23 -15.89
CA ILE A 343 0.89 -8.21 -14.47
C ILE A 343 1.70 -9.45 -14.13
N ALA A 344 1.28 -10.65 -14.55
CA ALA A 344 2.01 -11.89 -14.29
C ALA A 344 3.44 -11.87 -14.88
N LEU A 345 3.62 -11.31 -16.09
CA LEU A 345 4.94 -11.17 -16.70
C LEU A 345 5.82 -10.17 -15.94
N ILE A 346 5.28 -8.99 -15.62
CA ILE A 346 6.03 -7.93 -14.92
C ILE A 346 6.40 -8.39 -13.52
N ASP A 347 5.47 -8.97 -12.76
CA ASP A 347 5.72 -9.45 -11.40
C ASP A 347 6.74 -10.58 -11.36
N ARG A 348 6.71 -11.48 -12.35
CA ARG A 348 7.71 -12.54 -12.48
C ARG A 348 9.12 -11.96 -12.68
N LEU A 349 9.28 -11.04 -13.63
CA LEU A 349 10.58 -10.39 -13.87
C LEU A 349 11.00 -9.47 -12.71
N ALA A 350 10.04 -8.87 -12.00
CA ALA A 350 10.31 -8.09 -10.79
C ALA A 350 10.81 -8.96 -9.62
N GLN A 351 10.47 -10.25 -9.59
CA GLN A 351 10.93 -11.21 -8.57
C GLN A 351 12.19 -11.98 -8.99
N SER A 352 12.54 -11.98 -10.26
CA SER A 352 13.70 -12.72 -10.78
C SER A 352 15.03 -12.21 -10.21
N HIS A 353 15.80 -13.09 -9.56
CA HIS A 353 17.12 -12.75 -8.99
C HIS A 353 18.29 -13.24 -9.85
N ASP A 354 18.04 -14.18 -10.76
CA ASP A 354 19.10 -14.97 -11.40
C ASP A 354 19.60 -14.37 -12.72
N VAL A 355 18.84 -13.47 -13.36
CA VAL A 355 19.15 -12.93 -14.69
C VAL A 355 19.35 -11.40 -14.66
N PRO A 356 20.44 -10.86 -15.24
CA PRO A 356 20.61 -9.42 -15.36
C PRO A 356 19.55 -8.84 -16.29
N LEU A 357 18.72 -7.94 -15.76
CA LEU A 357 17.67 -7.28 -16.53
C LEU A 357 18.28 -6.17 -17.41
N PRO A 358 17.85 -6.03 -18.68
CA PRO A 358 18.23 -4.90 -19.53
C PRO A 358 17.83 -3.55 -18.93
N GLU A 359 18.66 -2.52 -19.08
CA GLU A 359 18.36 -1.17 -18.56
C GLU A 359 17.12 -0.55 -19.23
N ASP A 360 16.82 -0.92 -20.47
CA ASP A 360 15.71 -0.43 -21.31
C ASP A 360 14.41 -1.25 -21.16
N LEU A 361 14.39 -2.22 -20.24
CA LEU A 361 13.24 -3.10 -20.03
C LEU A 361 11.99 -2.31 -19.59
N PHE A 362 12.16 -1.32 -18.73
CA PHE A 362 11.06 -0.44 -18.29
C PHE A 362 10.46 0.33 -19.47
N ASP A 363 11.29 0.95 -20.32
CA ASP A 363 10.84 1.71 -21.48
C ASP A 363 10.13 0.81 -22.50
N THR A 364 10.62 -0.43 -22.65
CA THR A 364 9.98 -1.45 -23.48
C THR A 364 8.58 -1.80 -22.96
N PHE A 365 8.43 -2.07 -21.66
CA PHE A 365 7.12 -2.31 -21.05
C PHE A 365 6.19 -1.10 -21.19
N SER A 366 6.66 0.10 -20.87
CA SER A 366 5.87 1.33 -20.93
C SER A 366 5.32 1.60 -22.34
N ARG A 367 6.19 1.48 -23.37
CA ARG A 367 5.79 1.63 -24.78
C ARG A 367 4.79 0.57 -25.22
N GLN A 368 4.99 -0.68 -24.82
CA GLN A 368 4.12 -1.78 -25.23
C GLN A 368 2.77 -1.77 -24.52
N ILE A 369 2.72 -1.43 -23.22
CA ILE A 369 1.45 -1.21 -22.51
C ILE A 369 0.65 -0.10 -23.20
N SER A 370 1.31 1.00 -23.59
CA SER A 370 0.66 2.09 -24.32
C SER A 370 0.10 1.64 -25.67
N ASN A 371 0.83 0.78 -26.40
CA ASN A 371 0.35 0.17 -27.66
C ASN A 371 -0.85 -0.78 -27.43
N ILE A 372 -0.82 -1.58 -26.36
CA ILE A 372 -1.93 -2.47 -26.00
C ILE A 372 -3.20 -1.66 -25.66
N ILE A 373 -3.05 -0.57 -24.91
CA ILE A 373 -4.16 0.33 -24.57
C ILE A 373 -4.74 0.96 -25.84
N ALA A 374 -3.89 1.45 -26.75
CA ALA A 374 -4.32 2.08 -28.01
C ALA A 374 -5.10 1.12 -28.93
N ASN A 375 -4.74 -0.17 -28.96
CA ASN A 375 -5.42 -1.18 -29.77
C ASN A 375 -6.71 -1.73 -29.12
N ARG A 376 -7.03 -1.33 -27.89
CA ARG A 376 -8.18 -1.85 -27.12
C ARG A 376 -9.08 -0.72 -26.61
N PRO A 377 -10.06 -0.27 -27.41
CA PRO A 377 -10.91 0.86 -27.05
C PRO A 377 -11.88 0.57 -25.88
N THR A 378 -12.11 -0.70 -25.53
CA THR A 378 -13.06 -1.12 -24.47
C THR A 378 -12.38 -1.48 -23.15
N ILE A 379 -11.09 -1.19 -22.98
CA ILE A 379 -10.38 -1.50 -21.73
C ILE A 379 -10.88 -0.61 -20.58
N ALA A 380 -11.11 -1.20 -19.41
CA ALA A 380 -11.50 -0.44 -18.23
C ALA A 380 -10.31 0.34 -17.66
N ILE A 381 -10.55 1.54 -17.12
CA ILE A 381 -9.50 2.36 -16.49
C ILE A 381 -8.87 1.64 -15.29
N GLU A 382 -9.67 0.87 -14.55
CA GLU A 382 -9.20 0.03 -13.44
C GLU A 382 -8.09 -0.94 -13.90
N ASP A 383 -8.24 -1.50 -15.11
CA ASP A 383 -7.27 -2.43 -15.69
C ASP A 383 -6.00 -1.71 -16.14
N ILE A 384 -6.13 -0.50 -16.70
CA ILE A 384 -4.98 0.36 -17.05
C ILE A 384 -4.17 0.70 -15.79
N ILE A 385 -4.85 1.16 -14.73
CA ILE A 385 -4.20 1.50 -13.45
C ILE A 385 -3.52 0.27 -12.84
N SER A 386 -4.15 -0.91 -12.90
CA SER A 386 -3.54 -2.15 -12.39
C SER A 386 -2.25 -2.51 -13.13
N MET A 387 -2.22 -2.37 -14.46
CA MET A 387 -1.00 -2.62 -15.25
C MET A 387 0.09 -1.59 -14.93
N TYR A 388 -0.25 -0.30 -14.88
CA TYR A 388 0.70 0.74 -14.48
C TYR A 388 1.16 0.62 -13.04
N SER A 389 0.32 0.06 -12.15
CA SER A 389 0.70 -0.27 -10.78
C SER A 389 1.82 -1.32 -10.76
N SER A 390 1.68 -2.41 -11.52
CA SER A 390 2.75 -3.42 -11.63
C SER A 390 4.06 -2.81 -12.15
N LEU A 391 3.97 -1.84 -13.06
CA LEU A 391 5.14 -1.16 -13.62
C LEU A 391 5.84 -0.23 -12.60
N ILE A 392 5.10 0.50 -11.77
CA ILE A 392 5.67 1.27 -10.65
C ILE A 392 6.34 0.33 -9.63
N ASN A 393 5.71 -0.80 -9.30
CA ASN A 393 6.29 -1.80 -8.39
C ASN A 393 7.60 -2.37 -8.95
N PHE A 394 7.64 -2.64 -10.25
CA PHE A 394 8.87 -3.04 -10.95
C PHE A 394 9.96 -1.96 -10.83
N SER A 395 9.63 -0.69 -11.08
CA SER A 395 10.58 0.43 -10.91
C SER A 395 11.12 0.52 -9.49
N LEU A 396 10.27 0.37 -8.47
CA LEU A 396 10.68 0.43 -7.07
C LEU A 396 11.62 -0.73 -6.68
N LYS A 397 11.38 -1.93 -7.19
CA LYS A 397 12.16 -3.14 -6.83
C LYS A 397 13.47 -3.30 -7.59
N LYS A 398 13.52 -2.91 -8.87
CA LYS A 398 14.64 -3.26 -9.76
C LYS A 398 15.48 -2.08 -10.25
N MET A 399 14.95 -0.85 -10.24
CA MET A 399 15.75 0.30 -10.65
C MET A 399 16.61 0.81 -9.48
N THR A 400 17.92 0.59 -9.59
CA THR A 400 18.90 1.01 -8.58
C THR A 400 19.25 2.50 -8.64
N ASN A 401 19.03 3.18 -9.78
CA ASN A 401 19.27 4.61 -9.92
C ASN A 401 18.03 5.42 -9.49
N PRO A 402 18.11 6.24 -8.42
CA PRO A 402 16.96 6.97 -7.88
C PRO A 402 16.40 8.02 -8.86
N ALA A 403 17.26 8.72 -9.61
CA ALA A 403 16.82 9.75 -10.56
C ALA A 403 16.06 9.13 -11.75
N LYS A 404 16.58 8.05 -12.33
CA LYS A 404 15.88 7.30 -13.40
C LYS A 404 14.58 6.68 -12.88
N ARG A 405 14.57 6.18 -11.63
CA ARG A 405 13.38 5.62 -10.96
C ARG A 405 12.27 6.66 -10.80
N GLU A 406 12.61 7.87 -10.38
CA GLU A 406 11.66 8.98 -10.24
C GLU A 406 11.08 9.44 -11.58
N GLU A 407 11.93 9.57 -12.60
CA GLU A 407 11.49 9.91 -13.96
C GLU A 407 10.54 8.85 -14.53
N ALA A 408 10.86 7.57 -14.33
CA ALA A 408 10.03 6.43 -14.68
C ALA A 408 8.65 6.50 -13.99
N ILE A 409 8.61 6.71 -12.68
CA ILE A 409 7.36 6.85 -11.92
C ILE A 409 6.55 8.05 -12.43
N ASN A 410 7.19 9.21 -12.62
CA ASN A 410 6.52 10.41 -13.11
C ASN A 410 5.94 10.21 -14.52
N SER A 411 6.64 9.49 -15.40
CA SER A 411 6.20 9.14 -16.75
C SER A 411 4.94 8.25 -16.74
N VAL A 412 4.91 7.25 -15.85
CA VAL A 412 3.74 6.36 -15.66
C VAL A 412 2.53 7.14 -15.14
N LEU A 413 2.73 8.01 -14.15
CA LEU A 413 1.68 8.89 -13.63
C LEU A 413 1.13 9.82 -14.74
N GLY A 414 2.00 10.37 -15.58
CA GLY A 414 1.60 11.20 -16.73
C GLY A 414 0.79 10.44 -17.78
N SER A 415 1.19 9.20 -18.06
CA SER A 415 0.48 8.32 -19.00
C SER A 415 -0.88 7.89 -18.44
N THR A 416 -0.98 7.68 -17.13
CA THR A 416 -2.25 7.44 -16.43
C THR A 416 -3.17 8.66 -16.50
N LEU A 417 -2.64 9.86 -16.26
CA LEU A 417 -3.40 11.11 -16.40
C LEU A 417 -3.96 11.27 -17.82
N LYS A 418 -3.12 11.05 -18.83
CA LYS A 418 -3.55 11.11 -20.24
C LYS A 418 -4.65 10.09 -20.54
N ALA A 419 -4.53 8.85 -20.07
CA ALA A 419 -5.55 7.83 -20.25
C ALA A 419 -6.90 8.21 -19.61
N ILE A 420 -6.87 8.84 -18.43
CA ILE A 420 -8.08 9.32 -17.74
C ILE A 420 -8.74 10.47 -18.51
N GLN A 421 -7.92 11.41 -19.01
CA GLN A 421 -8.39 12.54 -19.83
C GLN A 421 -9.01 12.05 -21.15
N ASP A 422 -8.36 11.12 -21.84
CA ASP A 422 -8.83 10.54 -23.11
C ASP A 422 -10.18 9.80 -22.94
N MET A 423 -10.44 9.24 -21.76
CA MET A 423 -11.71 8.56 -21.43
C MET A 423 -12.79 9.47 -20.82
N ASN A 424 -12.56 10.79 -20.75
CA ASN A 424 -13.50 11.80 -20.24
C ASN A 424 -14.02 11.53 -18.81
N VAL A 425 -13.20 10.96 -17.92
CA VAL A 425 -13.59 10.82 -16.51
C VAL A 425 -13.41 12.15 -15.79
N VAL A 426 -14.51 12.66 -15.23
CA VAL A 426 -14.55 14.01 -14.62
C VAL A 426 -14.00 14.00 -13.19
N THR A 427 -14.41 13.04 -12.35
CA THR A 427 -13.90 12.89 -10.97
C THR A 427 -14.03 11.44 -10.52
N ILE A 428 -13.03 10.94 -9.80
CA ILE A 428 -13.00 9.58 -9.25
C ILE A 428 -13.43 9.63 -7.77
N ASN A 429 -14.50 8.91 -7.45
CA ASN A 429 -15.04 8.86 -6.09
C ASN A 429 -14.38 7.76 -5.25
N MET A 430 -13.99 8.06 -4.00
CA MET A 430 -13.36 7.10 -3.08
C MET A 430 -14.18 5.80 -2.86
N ARG A 431 -15.52 5.88 -2.87
CA ARG A 431 -16.40 4.73 -2.62
C ARG A 431 -16.44 3.74 -3.78
N SER A 432 -16.00 4.15 -4.97
CA SER A 432 -15.92 3.29 -6.15
C SER A 432 -14.73 2.33 -6.09
N ASN A 433 -14.80 1.23 -6.83
CA ASN A 433 -13.66 0.30 -6.96
C ASN A 433 -12.46 1.00 -7.61
N LEU A 434 -12.70 1.81 -8.64
CA LEU A 434 -11.72 2.71 -9.23
C LEU A 434 -11.07 3.66 -8.21
N GLY A 435 -11.84 4.25 -7.28
CA GLY A 435 -11.30 5.13 -6.24
C GLY A 435 -10.39 4.41 -5.26
N LYS A 436 -10.75 3.20 -4.84
CA LYS A 436 -9.89 2.35 -3.98
C LYS A 436 -8.59 1.96 -4.70
N GLU A 437 -8.67 1.62 -5.97
CA GLU A 437 -7.50 1.24 -6.76
C GLU A 437 -6.60 2.45 -7.03
N MET A 438 -7.19 3.61 -7.34
CA MET A 438 -6.48 4.89 -7.46
C MET A 438 -5.78 5.28 -6.14
N CYS A 439 -6.43 5.07 -4.99
CA CYS A 439 -5.85 5.29 -3.68
C CYS A 439 -4.60 4.42 -3.47
N ARG A 440 -4.65 3.13 -3.82
CA ARG A 440 -3.48 2.24 -3.75
C ARG A 440 -2.38 2.68 -4.71
N PHE A 441 -2.74 2.99 -5.95
CA PHE A 441 -1.82 3.41 -6.99
C PHE A 441 -1.04 4.67 -6.61
N LEU A 442 -1.73 5.69 -6.07
CA LEU A 442 -1.12 6.95 -5.65
C LEU A 442 -0.29 6.83 -4.36
N LYS A 443 -0.60 5.85 -3.50
CA LYS A 443 0.20 5.56 -2.29
C LYS A 443 1.47 4.77 -2.58
N MET A 444 1.49 3.98 -3.66
CA MET A 444 2.56 3.04 -3.94
C MET A 444 3.95 3.66 -4.16
N PRO A 445 4.11 4.81 -4.86
CA PRO A 445 5.41 5.47 -5.00
C PRO A 445 6.11 5.78 -3.66
N PHE A 446 5.33 5.88 -2.58
CA PHE A 446 5.79 6.25 -1.25
C PHE A 446 5.83 5.08 -0.26
N ASN A 447 5.54 3.84 -0.72
CA ASN A 447 5.56 2.60 0.07
C ASN A 447 5.12 2.75 1.54
N LEU A 448 3.93 3.34 1.76
CA LEU A 448 3.32 3.55 3.10
C LEU A 448 2.87 2.24 3.80
N GLY A 449 3.38 1.09 3.39
CA GLY A 449 3.09 -0.19 4.02
C GLY A 449 4.07 -1.24 3.53
N SER A 450 4.92 -1.72 4.44
CA SER A 450 5.83 -2.89 4.31
C SER A 450 7.34 -2.63 4.15
N SER A 451 7.83 -1.45 4.52
CA SER A 451 9.23 -1.30 4.97
C SER A 451 9.28 -0.83 6.43
N ASN A 452 8.49 -1.47 7.29
CA ASN A 452 8.73 -1.41 8.72
C ASN A 452 10.10 -2.06 8.99
N SER A 453 11.03 -1.27 9.52
CA SER A 453 12.09 -1.77 10.41
C SER A 453 13.06 -2.81 9.81
N THR A 454 13.96 -2.38 8.93
CA THR A 454 15.23 -3.11 8.71
C THR A 454 16.41 -2.16 8.44
N TYR A 455 16.49 -1.05 9.18
CA TYR A 455 17.71 -0.22 9.23
C TYR A 455 18.12 0.17 10.66
N LEU A 456 17.67 -0.59 11.66
CA LEU A 456 18.15 -0.48 13.04
C LEU A 456 18.38 -1.86 13.64
N SER A 457 19.24 -2.67 13.00
CA SER A 457 19.97 -3.72 13.69
C SER A 457 21.07 -4.29 12.80
N ASN A 458 22.31 -3.90 13.15
CA ASN A 458 23.55 -4.64 13.02
C ASN A 458 23.84 -5.31 11.67
N ASP A 459 24.60 -4.64 10.82
CA ASP A 459 25.68 -5.32 10.11
C ASP A 459 26.92 -4.44 10.07
N SER A 460 27.94 -4.92 10.78
CA SER A 460 29.31 -4.47 10.72
C SER A 460 29.90 -4.92 9.39
N ASP A 461 29.60 -4.20 8.30
CA ASP A 461 30.46 -4.26 7.13
C ASP A 461 30.44 -2.95 6.35
N GLY A 462 31.62 -2.38 6.18
CA GLY A 462 31.84 -1.10 5.52
C GLY A 462 31.61 -1.24 4.02
N SER A 463 30.37 -1.05 3.56
CA SER A 463 30.10 -0.66 2.19
C SER A 463 28.98 0.36 2.11
N THR A 464 29.38 1.61 1.87
CA THR A 464 28.55 2.79 1.70
C THR A 464 27.75 2.68 0.41
N LYS A 465 26.60 2.00 0.43
CA LYS A 465 25.59 2.06 -0.64
C LYS A 465 24.20 2.05 -0.01
N ASN A 466 23.63 3.25 0.16
CA ASN A 466 22.20 3.60 0.21
C ASN A 466 22.07 5.06 0.68
N LYS A 467 22.65 5.98 -0.10
CA LYS A 467 22.59 7.44 0.13
C LYS A 467 22.04 8.06 -1.16
N GLU A 468 20.75 8.42 -1.16
CA GLU A 468 20.03 9.30 -2.11
C GLU A 468 18.54 8.89 -2.18
N GLU A 469 17.84 8.84 -1.04
CA GLU A 469 16.37 8.78 -1.05
C GLU A 469 15.86 10.05 -0.36
N TYR A 470 15.21 10.91 -1.14
CA TYR A 470 14.57 12.13 -0.66
C TYR A 470 13.42 11.79 0.30
N GLY A 471 13.17 12.67 1.26
CA GLY A 471 12.00 12.63 2.13
C GLY A 471 10.69 12.59 1.34
N LEU A 472 9.70 11.88 1.88
CA LEU A 472 8.42 11.59 1.21
C LEU A 472 7.72 12.83 0.62
N ILE A 473 7.77 13.94 1.35
CA ILE A 473 7.18 15.22 0.92
C ILE A 473 7.93 15.82 -0.26
N LYS A 474 9.26 15.82 -0.21
CA LYS A 474 10.11 16.39 -1.26
C LYS A 474 9.95 15.60 -2.57
N MET A 475 9.85 14.27 -2.46
CA MET A 475 9.49 13.41 -3.59
C MET A 475 8.11 13.74 -4.16
N SER A 476 7.09 13.90 -3.31
CA SER A 476 5.73 14.24 -3.76
C SER A 476 5.65 15.57 -4.52
N LEU A 477 6.49 16.54 -4.13
CA LEU A 477 6.57 17.86 -4.78
C LEU A 477 7.33 17.82 -6.11
N LYS A 478 8.36 16.98 -6.21
CA LYS A 478 9.17 16.78 -7.42
C LYS A 478 8.39 16.07 -8.52
N LEU A 479 7.50 15.14 -8.16
CA LEU A 479 6.62 14.45 -9.09
C LEU A 479 5.50 15.39 -9.59
N THR A 480 5.74 16.10 -10.69
CA THR A 480 4.78 17.04 -11.26
C THR A 480 3.47 16.37 -11.70
N ASN A 481 3.54 15.18 -12.30
CA ASN A 481 2.37 14.46 -12.74
C ASN A 481 1.57 13.88 -11.56
N TYR A 482 2.22 13.59 -10.43
CA TYR A 482 1.52 13.22 -9.19
C TYR A 482 0.62 14.35 -8.72
N LYS A 483 1.14 15.58 -8.65
CA LYS A 483 0.37 16.78 -8.25
C LYS A 483 -0.83 17.01 -9.17
N ASN A 484 -0.63 16.94 -10.48
CA ASN A 484 -1.70 17.12 -11.45
C ASN A 484 -2.76 16.02 -11.33
N LEU A 485 -2.34 14.76 -11.18
CA LEU A 485 -3.26 13.63 -11.05
C LEU A 485 -4.14 13.75 -9.79
N VAL A 486 -3.53 14.05 -8.64
CA VAL A 486 -4.26 14.27 -7.38
C VAL A 486 -5.23 15.45 -7.52
N LYS A 487 -4.81 16.57 -8.12
CA LYS A 487 -5.63 17.78 -8.22
C LYS A 487 -6.78 17.66 -9.24
N GLU A 488 -6.54 17.05 -10.40
CA GLU A 488 -7.50 17.05 -11.51
C GLU A 488 -8.47 15.88 -11.46
N THR A 489 -8.10 14.75 -10.86
CA THR A 489 -8.87 13.51 -11.00
C THR A 489 -9.56 13.00 -9.73
N THR A 490 -9.11 13.43 -8.54
CA THR A 490 -9.63 12.89 -7.27
C THR A 490 -10.77 13.73 -6.69
N ASP A 491 -11.74 13.08 -6.05
CA ASP A 491 -12.71 13.77 -5.21
C ASP A 491 -12.07 14.23 -3.88
N ILE A 492 -12.77 15.11 -3.15
CA ILE A 492 -12.25 15.72 -1.91
C ILE A 492 -11.87 14.64 -0.88
N GLU A 493 -12.69 13.59 -0.77
CA GLU A 493 -12.49 12.52 0.20
C GLU A 493 -11.25 11.67 -0.11
N LEU A 494 -11.10 11.25 -1.37
CA LEU A 494 -9.93 10.53 -1.83
C LEU A 494 -8.66 11.38 -1.68
N HIS A 495 -8.73 12.66 -2.05
CA HIS A 495 -7.61 13.59 -1.92
C HIS A 495 -7.17 13.70 -0.46
N LYS A 496 -8.10 13.99 0.46
CA LYS A 496 -7.82 14.06 1.89
C LYS A 496 -7.17 12.78 2.39
N GLN A 497 -7.73 11.62 2.08
CA GLN A 497 -7.20 10.35 2.57
C GLN A 497 -5.76 10.10 2.09
N ILE A 498 -5.46 10.40 0.83
CA ILE A 498 -4.10 10.27 0.29
C ILE A 498 -3.12 11.17 1.05
N ILE A 499 -3.47 12.45 1.23
CA ILE A 499 -2.61 13.43 1.89
C ILE A 499 -2.45 13.15 3.38
N LEU A 500 -3.51 12.75 4.09
CA LEU A 500 -3.44 12.34 5.50
C LEU A 500 -2.54 11.13 5.68
N THR A 501 -2.62 10.15 4.78
CA THR A 501 -1.73 8.97 4.83
C THR A 501 -0.27 9.42 4.61
N LEU A 502 -0.01 10.30 3.63
CA LEU A 502 1.32 10.86 3.38
C LEU A 502 1.87 11.63 4.59
N ILE A 503 1.05 12.47 5.23
CA ILE A 503 1.41 13.20 6.45
C ILE A 503 1.72 12.24 7.60
N ASN A 504 0.87 11.24 7.83
CA ASN A 504 1.09 10.25 8.88
C ASN A 504 2.39 9.49 8.69
N ALA A 505 2.66 8.95 7.50
CA ALA A 505 3.93 8.25 7.25
C ALA A 505 5.14 9.18 7.34
N THR A 506 4.99 10.47 7.00
CA THR A 506 6.06 11.43 7.24
C THR A 506 6.32 11.54 8.74
N LEU A 507 5.29 11.75 9.56
CA LEU A 507 5.44 11.87 11.01
C LEU A 507 5.94 10.58 11.70
N GLU A 508 5.56 9.40 11.20
CA GLU A 508 6.02 8.11 11.73
C GLU A 508 7.48 7.81 11.39
N ASN A 509 7.94 8.21 10.20
CA ASN A 509 9.31 7.94 9.75
C ASN A 509 10.37 8.88 10.36
N TYR A 510 9.97 9.99 10.98
CA TYR A 510 10.90 10.95 11.59
C TYR A 510 10.80 10.93 13.11
N SER A 511 11.82 10.36 13.77
CA SER A 511 12.11 10.64 15.18
C SER A 511 12.77 12.02 15.29
N GLU A 512 12.39 12.83 16.31
CA GLU A 512 12.80 14.23 16.52
C GLU A 512 14.32 14.53 16.49
N ASP A 513 15.19 13.50 16.44
CA ASP A 513 16.63 13.62 16.61
C ASP A 513 17.48 13.55 15.33
N TYR A 514 16.98 13.10 14.17
CA TYR A 514 17.81 12.99 12.95
C TYR A 514 17.03 13.16 11.63
N LEU A 515 16.93 14.40 11.13
CA LEU A 515 16.55 14.68 9.74
C LEU A 515 17.80 14.81 8.85
N ARG A 516 17.83 14.16 7.69
CA ARG A 516 18.94 14.31 6.72
C ARG A 516 18.90 15.71 6.10
N PRO A 517 20.04 16.37 5.84
CA PRO A 517 20.07 17.68 5.16
C PRO A 517 19.35 17.70 3.81
N GLU A 518 19.40 16.60 3.05
CA GLU A 518 18.75 16.45 1.74
C GLU A 518 17.22 16.44 1.81
N ASP A 519 16.66 16.07 2.96
CA ASP A 519 15.22 15.97 3.22
C ASP A 519 14.61 17.29 3.73
N ARG A 520 15.46 18.28 4.00
CA ARG A 520 15.00 19.61 4.42
C ARG A 520 14.22 20.27 3.29
N LEU A 521 13.16 20.96 3.69
CA LEU A 521 12.23 21.64 2.81
C LEU A 521 12.55 23.13 2.81
N THR A 522 12.59 23.71 1.62
CA THR A 522 12.66 25.16 1.48
C THR A 522 11.31 25.80 1.84
N PRO A 523 11.28 27.07 2.28
CA PRO A 523 10.03 27.79 2.55
C PRO A 523 9.05 27.79 1.36
N ALA A 524 9.58 27.82 0.13
CA ALA A 524 8.80 27.77 -1.10
C ALA A 524 8.16 26.39 -1.34
N GLU A 525 8.89 25.30 -1.06
CA GLU A 525 8.35 23.94 -1.14
C GLU A 525 7.25 23.71 -0.11
N ILE A 526 7.44 24.18 1.13
CA ILE A 526 6.41 24.12 2.19
C ILE A 526 5.15 24.87 1.75
N GLN A 527 5.30 26.09 1.25
CA GLN A 527 4.16 26.88 0.75
C GLN A 527 3.44 26.17 -0.40
N THR A 528 4.18 25.58 -1.34
CA THR A 528 3.62 24.86 -2.47
C THR A 528 2.87 23.61 -2.00
N PHE A 529 3.44 22.83 -1.08
CA PHE A 529 2.79 21.66 -0.50
C PHE A 529 1.47 22.00 0.19
N LEU A 530 1.49 23.03 1.05
CA LEU A 530 0.31 23.42 1.81
C LEU A 530 -0.80 24.00 0.91
N THR A 531 -0.42 24.73 -0.14
CA THR A 531 -1.39 25.39 -1.05
C THR A 531 -1.94 24.41 -2.10
N GLU A 532 -1.09 23.62 -2.73
CA GLU A 532 -1.47 22.79 -3.87
C GLU A 532 -1.97 21.40 -3.45
N LEU A 533 -1.33 20.75 -2.47
CA LEU A 533 -1.67 19.39 -2.04
C LEU A 533 -2.51 19.38 -0.76
N CYS A 534 -2.21 20.20 0.25
CA CYS A 534 -3.09 20.30 1.42
C CYS A 534 -4.30 21.21 1.19
N GLY A 535 -4.50 21.76 0.00
CA GLY A 535 -5.59 22.68 -0.33
C GLY A 535 -6.96 22.22 0.16
N PRO A 536 -7.39 20.96 -0.06
CA PRO A 536 -8.66 20.45 0.47
C PRO A 536 -8.72 20.34 2.00
N LEU A 537 -7.60 20.04 2.67
CA LEU A 537 -7.50 19.98 4.13
C LEU A 537 -7.51 21.39 4.75
N VAL A 538 -6.95 22.38 4.05
CA VAL A 538 -6.87 23.77 4.51
C VAL A 538 -8.16 24.53 4.20
N ASN A 539 -8.65 24.49 2.96
CA ASN A 539 -9.77 25.33 2.52
C ASN A 539 -11.15 24.71 2.74
N GLY A 540 -11.22 23.39 3.00
CA GLY A 540 -12.48 22.63 3.17
C GLY A 540 -13.39 22.56 1.94
N THR A 541 -13.16 23.41 0.96
CA THR A 541 -13.83 23.49 -0.33
C THR A 541 -12.81 24.05 -1.32
N ASN A 542 -12.38 23.29 -2.31
CA ASN A 542 -11.97 23.94 -3.54
C ASN A 542 -13.22 24.11 -4.38
N GLN A 543 -13.54 25.39 -4.64
CA GLN A 543 -14.33 25.82 -5.78
C GLN A 543 -13.98 24.92 -6.96
N VAL A 544 -14.91 24.06 -7.34
CA VAL A 544 -14.90 23.48 -8.67
C VAL A 544 -14.98 24.70 -9.59
N ILE A 545 -13.87 25.04 -10.24
CA ILE A 545 -13.90 25.91 -11.40
C ILE A 545 -14.67 25.11 -12.43
N VAL A 546 -15.98 25.28 -12.44
CA VAL A 546 -16.82 24.87 -13.56
C VAL A 546 -16.40 25.78 -14.69
N VAL A 547 -15.53 25.28 -15.57
CA VAL A 547 -15.36 25.88 -16.89
C VAL A 547 -16.68 25.63 -17.63
N ASN A 548 -17.61 26.56 -17.47
CA ASN A 548 -18.90 26.56 -18.15
C ASN A 548 -18.65 26.72 -19.66
N ASN A 549 -18.69 25.61 -20.38
CA ASN A 549 -18.91 25.60 -21.82
C ASN A 549 -20.17 24.78 -22.14
N SER A 550 -21.34 25.32 -21.78
CA SER A 550 -22.56 25.19 -22.58
C SER A 550 -23.73 25.88 -21.88
N LYS A 551 -24.37 26.81 -22.59
CA LYS A 551 -25.69 27.34 -22.25
C LYS A 551 -26.71 26.19 -22.29
N SER A 552 -27.30 25.83 -21.16
CA SER A 552 -28.76 25.56 -21.01
C SER A 552 -29.08 24.95 -19.65
N SER A 553 -30.19 25.44 -19.06
CA SER A 553 -30.93 24.95 -17.88
C SER A 553 -30.58 25.60 -16.53
N PRO A 554 -31.54 26.25 -15.84
CA PRO A 554 -31.34 26.79 -14.50
C PRO A 554 -31.52 25.67 -13.46
N GLN A 555 -30.41 25.16 -12.91
CA GLN A 555 -30.44 24.28 -11.75
C GLN A 555 -30.14 25.06 -10.48
N LYS A 556 -30.97 24.78 -9.47
CA LYS A 556 -31.05 25.38 -8.13
C LYS A 556 -29.69 25.82 -7.57
N GLN A 557 -29.62 27.09 -7.17
CA GLN A 557 -28.64 27.59 -6.23
C GLN A 557 -28.63 26.69 -4.99
N LEU A 558 -27.61 25.84 -4.84
CA LEU A 558 -27.27 25.28 -3.53
C LEU A 558 -26.72 26.42 -2.69
N GLN A 559 -27.35 26.63 -1.55
CA GLN A 559 -26.98 27.65 -0.57
C GLN A 559 -25.53 27.42 -0.10
N PRO A 560 -24.71 28.48 0.02
CA PRO A 560 -23.51 28.42 0.83
C PRO A 560 -23.92 28.43 2.31
N ASN A 561 -23.26 27.62 3.14
CA ASN A 561 -23.55 27.36 4.56
C ASN A 561 -24.49 26.16 4.81
N VAL A 562 -23.97 24.95 4.59
CA VAL A 562 -24.26 23.87 5.55
C VAL A 562 -23.22 24.03 6.66
N PRO A 563 -23.61 24.17 7.94
CA PRO A 563 -22.65 24.15 9.04
C PRO A 563 -21.94 22.80 8.99
N VAL A 564 -20.60 22.81 8.88
CA VAL A 564 -19.81 21.62 9.21
C VAL A 564 -20.18 21.29 10.65
N ASP A 565 -20.64 20.07 10.91
CA ASP A 565 -20.98 19.67 12.27
C ASP A 565 -19.67 19.65 13.06
N ASP A 566 -19.46 20.65 13.94
CA ASP A 566 -18.23 20.84 14.72
C ASP A 566 -17.97 19.69 15.74
N GLN A 567 -18.70 18.57 15.61
CA GLN A 567 -18.65 17.35 16.43
C GLN A 567 -18.24 16.09 15.65
N ASP A 568 -17.98 16.17 14.34
CA ASP A 568 -17.45 15.02 13.58
C ASP A 568 -16.03 14.69 14.06
N GLU A 569 -15.87 13.58 14.79
CA GLU A 569 -14.57 13.12 15.33
C GLU A 569 -13.49 13.01 14.24
N GLU A 570 -13.88 12.54 13.05
CA GLU A 570 -12.99 12.42 11.89
C GLU A 570 -12.45 13.78 11.43
N PHE A 571 -13.28 14.82 11.41
CA PHE A 571 -12.84 16.19 11.08
C PHE A 571 -11.85 16.72 12.13
N ILE A 572 -12.09 16.45 13.41
CA ILE A 572 -11.21 16.88 14.49
C ILE A 572 -9.84 16.19 14.35
N ASP A 573 -9.82 14.88 14.12
CA ASP A 573 -8.59 14.12 13.93
C ASP A 573 -7.79 14.60 12.70
N GLU A 574 -8.47 14.89 11.58
CA GLU A 574 -7.84 15.49 10.39
C GLU A 574 -7.11 16.81 10.74
N GLN A 575 -7.79 17.70 11.47
CA GLN A 575 -7.25 19.01 11.81
C GLN A 575 -6.16 18.95 12.87
N LEU A 576 -6.27 18.03 13.84
CA LEU A 576 -5.22 17.78 14.82
C LEU A 576 -3.97 17.19 14.16
N LEU A 577 -4.13 16.28 13.19
CA LEU A 577 -3.00 15.75 12.45
C LEU A 577 -2.31 16.83 11.62
N LEU A 578 -3.08 17.67 10.91
CA LEU A 578 -2.53 18.82 10.18
C LEU A 578 -1.80 19.78 11.13
N SER A 579 -2.36 20.03 12.31
CA SER A 579 -1.76 20.84 13.37
C SER A 579 -0.43 20.29 13.87
N ARG A 580 -0.33 18.97 14.11
CA ARG A 580 0.93 18.29 14.46
C ARG A 580 1.95 18.37 13.33
N PHE A 581 1.50 18.22 12.10
CA PHE A 581 2.35 18.31 10.92
C PHE A 581 2.90 19.73 10.69
N ILE A 582 2.09 20.77 10.91
CA ILE A 582 2.55 22.16 10.85
C ILE A 582 3.64 22.42 11.90
N HIS A 583 3.46 21.89 13.12
CA HIS A 583 4.50 21.98 14.16
C HIS A 583 5.80 21.29 13.70
N PHE A 584 5.71 20.09 13.11
CA PHE A 584 6.87 19.40 12.54
C PHE A 584 7.57 20.20 11.44
N LEU A 585 6.82 20.79 10.50
CA LEU A 585 7.38 21.60 9.41
C LEU A 585 8.12 22.85 9.88
N LEU A 586 7.73 23.40 11.03
CA LEU A 586 8.32 24.62 11.57
C LEU A 586 9.52 24.36 12.49
N LEU A 587 9.86 23.10 12.77
CA LEU A 587 11.08 22.77 13.49
C LEU A 587 12.31 23.21 12.67
N PRO A 588 13.35 23.83 13.29
CA PRO A 588 14.52 24.35 12.58
C PRO A 588 15.30 23.26 11.83
N GLN A 589 15.15 22.01 12.23
CA GLN A 589 15.80 20.87 11.59
C GLN A 589 15.19 20.53 10.22
N CYS A 590 13.95 20.96 9.97
CA CYS A 590 13.18 20.66 8.76
C CYS A 590 13.31 21.74 7.67
N ILE A 591 13.77 22.93 8.03
CA ILE A 591 13.85 24.08 7.11
C ILE A 591 15.27 24.16 6.53
N ASP A 592 15.36 24.21 5.20
CA ASP A 592 16.59 24.57 4.53
C ASP A 592 16.69 26.10 4.43
N ALA A 593 17.70 26.68 5.07
CA ALA A 593 17.97 28.12 5.00
C ALA A 593 18.62 28.55 3.67
N GLY A 594 18.94 27.60 2.77
CA GLY A 594 19.59 27.88 1.51
C GLY A 594 21.05 28.26 1.71
N GLU A 595 21.85 27.39 2.31
CA GLU A 595 23.30 27.47 2.13
C GLU A 595 23.59 27.05 0.69
N THR A 596 24.00 28.01 -0.15
CA THR A 596 24.66 27.69 -1.42
C THR A 596 25.80 26.74 -1.12
N SER A 597 25.65 25.48 -1.49
CA SER A 597 26.71 24.50 -1.55
C SER A 597 27.90 25.13 -2.27
N ILE A 598 28.97 25.41 -1.51
CA ILE A 598 30.27 25.79 -2.06
C ILE A 598 30.66 24.68 -3.02
N GLN A 599 30.76 25.04 -4.31
CA GLN A 599 31.45 24.23 -5.31
C GLN A 599 32.89 24.03 -4.82
N ASN A 600 33.27 22.80 -4.48
CA ASN A 600 34.67 22.40 -4.51
C ASN A 600 34.84 21.27 -5.51
N GLY A 601 34.79 21.66 -6.78
CA GLY A 601 35.59 21.03 -7.82
C GLY A 601 36.88 21.84 -7.98
N GLN A 602 37.94 21.47 -7.27
CA GLN A 602 39.32 21.59 -7.76
C GLN A 602 40.28 20.86 -6.82
N LYS A 603 40.78 19.72 -7.31
CA LYS A 603 42.08 19.19 -6.90
C LYS A 603 43.13 20.24 -7.23
N GLY A 604 43.90 20.64 -6.23
CA GLY A 604 45.13 21.40 -6.36
C GLY A 604 45.99 21.06 -5.17
N ASP A 605 47.07 20.34 -5.42
CA ASP A 605 48.14 20.03 -4.49
C ASP A 605 48.72 21.34 -3.90
N ASP A 606 48.96 21.37 -2.59
CA ASP A 606 50.27 21.74 -2.03
C ASP A 606 50.21 21.89 -0.50
N GLU A 607 51.14 21.20 0.15
CA GLU A 607 51.52 21.34 1.55
C GLU A 607 52.04 22.77 1.80
N ASN A 608 51.54 23.44 2.85
CA ASN A 608 52.36 24.09 3.89
C ASN A 608 51.47 24.82 4.92
N GLY A 609 51.78 24.59 6.19
CA GLY A 609 51.04 25.13 7.32
C GLY A 609 51.22 26.64 7.50
N VAL A 610 50.11 27.30 7.82
CA VAL A 610 50.05 28.52 8.64
C VAL A 610 48.77 28.44 9.46
N GLU A 611 48.91 28.46 10.79
CA GLU A 611 47.81 28.66 11.74
C GLU A 611 47.07 29.97 11.42
N CYS A 612 45.75 29.91 11.25
CA CYS A 612 44.87 31.08 11.38
C CYS A 612 43.47 30.62 11.82
N SER A 613 43.18 30.89 13.08
CA SER A 613 41.83 30.96 13.67
C SER A 613 40.85 31.73 12.79
N ASN A 614 39.74 31.11 12.35
CA ASN A 614 38.50 31.81 11.92
C ASN A 614 37.25 30.91 11.74
N ASP A 615 37.22 29.65 12.19
CA ASP A 615 36.06 28.75 11.93
C ASP A 615 34.87 28.91 12.90
N THR A 616 34.89 29.83 13.86
CA THR A 616 33.78 30.00 14.83
C THR A 616 32.74 31.07 14.45
N ASP A 617 33.01 31.96 13.50
CA ASP A 617 32.09 33.07 13.19
C ASP A 617 31.09 32.76 12.05
N ASP A 618 31.41 31.87 11.12
CA ASP A 618 30.49 31.51 10.02
C ASP A 618 29.28 30.68 10.48
N SER A 619 29.48 29.73 11.42
CA SER A 619 28.39 28.92 12.02
C SER A 619 27.41 29.72 12.89
N ARG A 620 27.85 30.87 13.39
CA ARG A 620 27.05 31.78 14.23
C ARG A 620 26.12 32.66 13.39
N SER A 621 26.54 33.02 12.16
CA SER A 621 25.73 33.82 11.24
C SER A 621 24.60 33.01 10.59
N SER A 622 24.86 31.74 10.23
CA SER A 622 23.88 30.84 9.60
C SER A 622 22.71 30.49 10.53
N SER A 623 22.98 30.38 11.83
CA SER A 623 21.95 30.13 12.87
C SER A 623 20.93 31.29 12.98
N SER A 624 21.38 32.54 12.82
CA SER A 624 20.49 33.71 12.82
C SER A 624 19.64 33.79 11.55
N GLN A 625 20.23 33.46 10.39
CA GLN A 625 19.52 33.41 9.11
C GLN A 625 18.44 32.31 9.07
N LEU A 626 18.71 31.14 9.66
CA LEU A 626 17.73 30.05 9.78
C LEU A 626 16.51 30.46 10.62
N LEU A 627 16.71 31.16 11.73
CA LEU A 627 15.61 31.66 12.56
C LEU A 627 14.77 32.71 11.84
N ASP A 628 15.41 33.63 11.09
CA ASP A 628 14.71 34.63 10.28
C ASP A 628 13.89 33.98 9.17
N THR A 629 14.43 32.92 8.55
CA THR A 629 13.75 32.10 7.54
C THR A 629 12.56 31.36 8.14
N THR A 630 12.70 30.85 9.36
CA THR A 630 11.62 30.22 10.12
C THR A 630 10.48 31.22 10.39
N HIS A 631 10.81 32.46 10.78
CA HIS A 631 9.81 33.51 10.99
C HIS A 631 9.06 33.89 9.70
N LEU A 632 9.76 33.98 8.57
CA LEU A 632 9.14 34.23 7.26
C LEU A 632 8.21 33.09 6.86
N THR A 633 8.64 31.84 7.06
CA THR A 633 7.84 30.64 6.80
C THR A 633 6.57 30.66 7.64
N LEU A 634 6.68 30.97 8.94
CA LEU A 634 5.55 31.08 9.85
C LEU A 634 4.52 32.13 9.39
N SER A 635 5.01 33.29 8.93
CA SER A 635 4.16 34.35 8.37
C SER A 635 3.44 33.93 7.08
N SER A 636 4.08 33.13 6.23
CA SER A 636 3.48 32.58 5.02
C SER A 636 2.43 31.51 5.34
N ILE A 637 2.73 30.57 6.25
CA ILE A 637 1.78 29.54 6.69
C ILE A 637 0.53 30.18 7.30
N LYS A 638 0.69 31.24 8.10
CA LYS A 638 -0.45 32.00 8.64
C LYS A 638 -1.40 32.50 7.55
N LYS A 639 -0.87 33.00 6.43
CA LYS A 639 -1.70 33.49 5.31
C LYS A 639 -2.45 32.34 4.62
N ILE A 640 -1.82 31.18 4.50
CA ILE A 640 -2.44 29.99 3.89
C ILE A 640 -3.54 29.44 4.81
N LEU A 641 -3.28 29.30 6.11
CA LEU A 641 -4.29 28.76 7.04
C LEU A 641 -5.48 29.71 7.24
N ALA A 642 -5.29 31.02 7.06
CA ALA A 642 -6.38 31.99 7.11
C ALA A 642 -7.45 31.76 6.01
N THR A 643 -7.13 31.11 4.89
CA THR A 643 -8.13 30.80 3.85
C THR A 643 -9.09 29.67 4.24
N GLY A 644 -8.78 28.92 5.29
CA GLY A 644 -9.59 27.79 5.78
C GLY A 644 -10.83 28.14 6.57
N GLY A 645 -10.95 29.40 7.01
CA GLY A 645 -12.11 29.89 7.76
C GLY A 645 -12.14 29.47 9.24
N PRO A 646 -13.20 29.90 9.96
CA PRO A 646 -13.23 29.92 11.43
C PRO A 646 -13.15 28.54 12.10
N SER A 647 -13.86 27.53 11.57
CA SER A 647 -13.90 26.17 12.15
C SER A 647 -12.53 25.47 12.14
N ARG A 648 -11.65 25.79 11.17
CA ARG A 648 -10.31 25.18 11.03
C ARG A 648 -9.22 25.96 11.78
N ILE A 649 -9.37 27.28 11.83
CA ILE A 649 -8.44 28.18 12.55
C ILE A 649 -8.34 27.78 14.03
N ARG A 650 -9.45 27.34 14.64
CA ARG A 650 -9.52 26.84 16.02
C ARG A 650 -8.43 25.82 16.38
N TYR A 651 -8.12 24.89 15.46
CA TYR A 651 -7.22 23.76 15.71
C TYR A 651 -5.80 24.01 15.22
N THR A 652 -5.63 24.84 14.19
CA THR A 652 -4.33 25.03 13.52
C THR A 652 -3.53 26.21 14.07
N TYR A 653 -4.17 27.30 14.51
CA TYR A 653 -3.49 28.48 15.03
C TYR A 653 -2.74 28.28 16.36
N PRO A 654 -3.22 27.44 17.31
CA PRO A 654 -2.47 27.16 18.54
C PRO A 654 -1.04 26.66 18.27
N SER A 655 -0.83 25.81 17.26
CA SER A 655 0.51 25.34 16.88
C SER A 655 1.41 26.46 16.39
N LEU A 656 0.86 27.41 15.63
CA LEU A 656 1.62 28.61 15.20
C LEU A 656 1.99 29.49 16.39
N VAL A 657 1.10 29.64 17.37
CA VAL A 657 1.37 30.41 18.59
C VAL A 657 2.49 29.74 19.39
N PHE A 658 2.39 28.45 19.66
CA PHE A 658 3.42 27.74 20.42
C PHE A 658 4.79 27.77 19.73
N GLU A 659 4.83 27.59 18.41
CA GLU A 659 6.09 27.66 17.69
C GLU A 659 6.67 29.07 17.65
N ALA A 660 5.84 30.11 17.50
CA ALA A 660 6.28 31.50 17.61
C ALA A 660 6.85 31.81 19.02
N LEU A 661 6.22 31.28 20.08
CA LEU A 661 6.70 31.39 21.46
C LEU A 661 7.96 30.55 21.73
N GLN A 662 8.18 29.43 21.03
CA GLN A 662 9.46 28.72 21.09
C GLN A 662 10.54 29.50 20.34
N LEU A 663 10.20 30.11 19.21
CA LEU A 663 11.11 30.91 18.40
C LEU A 663 11.68 32.11 19.19
N SER A 664 10.86 32.80 20.01
CA SER A 664 11.35 33.87 20.90
C SER A 664 12.41 33.34 21.89
N LEU A 665 12.19 32.17 22.49
CA LEU A 665 13.16 31.54 23.39
C LEU A 665 14.43 31.08 22.65
N ARG A 666 14.32 30.66 21.38
CA ARG A 666 15.48 30.33 20.54
C ARG A 666 16.30 31.57 20.20
N TYR A 667 15.66 32.70 19.86
CA TYR A 667 16.36 33.99 19.70
C TYR A 667 17.09 34.41 20.98
N LYS A 668 16.51 34.16 22.17
CA LYS A 668 17.20 34.43 23.44
C LYS A 668 18.51 33.65 23.58
N LYS A 669 18.56 32.38 23.15
CA LYS A 669 19.80 31.58 23.19
C LYS A 669 20.90 32.17 22.30
N ILE A 670 20.53 32.96 21.30
CA ILE A 670 21.39 33.57 20.27
C ILE A 670 21.64 35.07 20.59
N LYS A 671 21.37 35.51 21.83
CA LYS A 671 21.49 36.91 22.27
C LYS A 671 22.88 37.54 22.01
N ASP A 672 23.94 36.75 22.02
CA ASP A 672 25.32 37.23 21.91
C ASP A 672 25.76 37.43 20.45
N THR A 673 24.98 36.97 19.47
CA THR A 673 25.35 36.99 18.05
C THR A 673 24.47 37.91 17.19
N ASP A 674 23.27 38.31 17.64
CA ASP A 674 22.38 39.20 16.89
C ASP A 674 21.94 40.40 17.74
N ASP A 675 22.53 41.57 17.51
CA ASP A 675 22.19 42.81 18.21
C ASP A 675 20.70 43.23 18.07
N LYS A 676 19.98 42.70 17.08
CA LYS A 676 18.56 43.01 16.81
C LYS A 676 17.59 41.98 17.38
N TRP A 677 18.07 40.98 18.12
CA TRP A 677 17.24 39.89 18.68
C TRP A 677 16.02 40.40 19.47
N MET A 678 16.19 41.50 20.23
CA MET A 678 15.12 42.12 21.03
C MET A 678 13.97 42.67 20.15
N LYS A 679 14.31 43.40 19.08
CA LYS A 679 13.31 43.95 18.13
C LYS A 679 12.59 42.82 17.38
N LYS A 680 13.29 41.73 17.07
CA LYS A 680 12.70 40.54 16.46
C LYS A 680 11.71 39.87 17.42
N CYS A 681 12.08 39.68 18.69
CA CYS A 681 11.18 39.14 19.71
C CYS A 681 9.94 40.01 19.90
N GLN A 682 10.07 41.34 19.95
CA GLN A 682 8.90 42.24 20.02
C GLN A 682 7.94 42.05 18.84
N LYS A 683 8.47 41.90 17.61
CA LYS A 683 7.64 41.58 16.43
C LYS A 683 6.96 40.22 16.54
N ILE A 684 7.63 39.22 17.10
CA ILE A 684 7.05 37.90 17.35
C ILE A 684 5.87 38.01 18.32
N TYR A 685 6.00 38.75 19.43
CA TYR A 685 4.88 38.95 20.36
C TYR A 685 3.73 39.74 19.74
N GLN A 686 4.02 40.76 18.92
CA GLN A 686 2.99 41.45 18.13
C GLN A 686 2.26 40.49 17.19
N PHE A 687 3.00 39.59 16.54
CA PHE A 687 2.44 38.57 15.68
C PHE A 687 1.60 37.54 16.46
N VAL A 688 2.04 37.07 17.63
CA VAL A 688 1.27 36.20 18.53
C VAL A 688 -0.02 36.87 18.96
N ASN A 689 0.02 38.16 19.34
CA ASN A 689 -1.18 38.91 19.70
C ASN A 689 -2.16 39.00 18.51
N GLN A 690 -1.67 39.25 17.29
CA GLN A 690 -2.51 39.24 16.09
C GLN A 690 -3.19 37.88 15.88
N LEU A 691 -2.48 36.76 16.08
CA LEU A 691 -3.07 35.42 15.99
C LEU A 691 -4.16 35.19 17.03
N ILE A 692 -3.92 35.55 18.29
CA ILE A 692 -4.89 35.37 19.39
C ILE A 692 -6.13 36.24 19.14
N VAL A 693 -5.98 37.48 18.67
CA VAL A 693 -7.12 38.36 18.35
C VAL A 693 -7.95 37.80 17.19
N ILE A 694 -7.32 37.25 16.15
CA ILE A 694 -8.03 36.58 15.04
C ILE A 694 -8.76 35.34 15.56
N LEU A 695 -8.09 34.51 16.37
CA LEU A 695 -8.67 33.32 16.98
C LEU A 695 -9.88 33.65 17.87
N LEU A 696 -9.82 34.75 18.62
CA LEU A 696 -10.93 35.20 19.46
C LEU A 696 -12.13 35.64 18.61
N LYS A 697 -11.89 36.43 17.56
CA LYS A 697 -12.97 36.97 16.69
C LYS A 697 -13.61 35.91 15.81
N GLU A 698 -12.81 35.00 15.26
CA GLU A 698 -13.26 34.04 14.25
C GLU A 698 -13.50 32.64 14.83
N GLY A 699 -12.65 32.17 15.74
CA GLY A 699 -12.69 30.80 16.26
C GLY A 699 -13.64 30.59 17.46
N ASN A 700 -14.18 31.66 18.05
CA ASN A 700 -15.12 31.61 19.19
C ASN A 700 -14.66 30.68 20.34
N CYS A 701 -13.37 30.72 20.68
CA CYS A 701 -12.76 29.89 21.73
C CYS A 701 -12.11 30.75 22.82
N PRO A 702 -12.91 31.45 23.64
CA PRO A 702 -12.39 32.43 24.61
C PRO A 702 -11.48 31.80 25.67
N GLU A 703 -11.79 30.59 26.13
CA GLU A 703 -10.99 29.87 27.12
C GLU A 703 -9.57 29.55 26.60
N LEU A 704 -9.48 29.07 25.36
CA LEU A 704 -8.20 28.77 24.71
C LEU A 704 -7.40 30.05 24.47
N CYS A 705 -8.04 31.11 23.98
CA CYS A 705 -7.40 32.42 23.78
C CYS A 705 -6.83 32.97 25.10
N LEU A 706 -7.59 32.87 26.20
CA LEU A 706 -7.13 33.27 27.53
C LEU A 706 -5.88 32.49 27.94
N ARG A 707 -5.88 31.16 27.79
CA ARG A 707 -4.71 30.31 28.12
C ARG A 707 -3.49 30.67 27.26
N LEU A 708 -3.69 30.92 25.96
CA LEU A 708 -2.61 31.32 25.05
C LEU A 708 -2.04 32.71 25.40
N SER A 709 -2.89 33.68 25.76
CA SER A 709 -2.44 35.00 26.24
C SER A 709 -1.62 34.87 27.53
N LEU A 710 -2.05 34.02 28.47
CA LEU A 710 -1.31 33.79 29.71
C LEU A 710 0.05 33.10 29.45
N GLU A 711 0.11 32.12 28.55
CA GLU A 711 1.38 31.46 28.20
C GLU A 711 2.31 32.43 27.46
N ALA A 712 1.77 33.32 26.61
CA ALA A 712 2.56 34.37 25.96
C ALA A 712 3.17 35.34 26.98
N ALA A 713 2.42 35.72 28.02
CA ALA A 713 2.92 36.55 29.13
C ALA A 713 4.04 35.84 29.91
N LEU A 714 3.85 34.55 30.24
CA LEU A 714 4.87 33.76 30.93
C LEU A 714 6.13 33.56 30.08
N ASN A 715 5.98 33.38 28.77
CA ASN A 715 7.09 33.27 27.83
C ASN A 715 7.85 34.60 27.70
N ALA A 716 7.15 35.73 27.67
CA ALA A 716 7.77 37.07 27.70
C ALA A 716 8.63 37.25 28.94
N ALA A 717 8.12 36.88 30.12
CA ALA A 717 8.89 36.91 31.37
C ALA A 717 10.13 36.00 31.33
N LYS A 718 9.99 34.77 30.80
CA LYS A 718 11.15 33.86 30.59
C LYS A 718 12.16 34.41 29.58
N SER A 719 11.72 35.22 28.63
CA SER A 719 12.58 35.78 27.57
C SER A 719 13.53 36.87 28.07
N GLU A 720 13.25 37.49 29.23
CA GLU A 720 14.06 38.56 29.87
C GLU A 720 14.37 39.75 28.94
N ILE A 721 13.43 40.11 28.07
CA ILE A 721 13.54 41.30 27.18
C ILE A 721 13.38 42.57 28.03
N THR A 722 14.10 43.65 27.76
CA THR A 722 14.03 44.89 28.57
C THR A 722 12.61 45.41 28.87
N ASP A 723 11.68 45.25 27.93
CA ASP A 723 10.27 45.64 28.04
C ASP A 723 9.31 44.47 28.39
N PHE A 724 9.82 43.35 28.92
CA PHE A 724 9.01 42.15 29.15
C PHE A 724 7.82 42.42 30.09
N GLU A 725 7.97 43.34 31.05
CA GLU A 725 6.90 43.69 31.99
C GLU A 725 5.70 44.32 31.29
N SER A 726 5.96 45.21 30.32
CA SER A 726 4.90 45.88 29.53
C SER A 726 4.18 44.87 28.64
N ILE A 727 4.93 44.03 27.93
CA ILE A 727 4.38 42.98 27.07
C ILE A 727 3.54 41.99 27.89
N SER A 728 4.05 41.57 29.05
CA SER A 728 3.33 40.66 29.95
C SER A 728 2.06 41.30 30.50
N TYR A 729 2.12 42.59 30.86
CA TYR A 729 0.96 43.35 31.32
C TYR A 729 -0.14 43.44 30.25
N ASP A 730 0.23 43.72 28.99
CA ASP A 730 -0.71 43.79 27.87
C ASP A 730 -1.44 42.46 27.64
N PHE A 731 -0.71 41.34 27.64
CA PHE A 731 -1.30 40.01 27.46
C PHE A 731 -2.19 39.59 28.65
N ILE A 732 -1.80 39.92 29.89
CA ILE A 732 -2.65 39.63 31.06
C ILE A 732 -3.90 40.52 31.06
N SER A 733 -3.76 41.79 30.66
CA SER A 733 -4.90 42.71 30.51
C SER A 733 -5.88 42.20 29.45
N GLN A 734 -5.37 41.71 28.32
CA GLN A 734 -6.18 41.03 27.30
C GLN A 734 -6.88 39.78 27.87
N ALA A 735 -6.18 38.95 28.66
CA ALA A 735 -6.76 37.79 29.32
C ALA A 735 -7.89 38.18 30.29
N PHE A 736 -7.75 39.31 31.01
CA PHE A 736 -8.84 39.86 31.83
C PHE A 736 -10.02 40.35 31.00
N SER A 737 -9.80 41.04 29.88
CA SER A 737 -10.89 41.44 28.98
C SER A 737 -11.67 40.22 28.47
N ILE A 738 -10.98 39.16 28.02
CA ILE A 738 -11.63 37.92 27.58
C ILE A 738 -12.41 37.26 28.73
N TYR A 739 -11.83 37.23 29.93
CA TYR A 739 -12.50 36.68 31.12
C TYR A 739 -13.79 37.44 31.47
N GLU A 740 -13.79 38.78 31.37
CA GLU A 740 -14.92 39.61 31.78
C GLU A 740 -16.03 39.70 30.71
N GLU A 741 -15.67 39.67 29.43
CA GLU A 741 -16.61 39.87 28.31
C GLU A 741 -17.18 38.55 27.76
N GLU A 742 -16.36 37.50 27.65
CA GLU A 742 -16.71 36.29 26.89
C GLU A 742 -17.01 35.06 27.76
N ILE A 743 -16.35 34.92 28.93
CA ILE A 743 -16.47 33.72 29.77
C ILE A 743 -17.65 33.87 30.74
N SER A 744 -18.75 33.16 30.46
CA SER A 744 -19.98 33.22 31.27
C SER A 744 -20.19 32.04 32.24
N ASP A 745 -19.61 30.88 31.98
CA ASP A 745 -19.83 29.70 32.83
C ASP A 745 -19.12 29.83 34.19
N SER A 746 -19.83 29.55 35.28
CA SER A 746 -19.34 29.75 36.64
C SER A 746 -18.16 28.84 37.00
N LYS A 747 -18.09 27.62 36.45
CA LYS A 747 -16.97 26.71 36.73
C LYS A 747 -15.73 27.17 35.97
N GLU A 748 -15.88 27.46 34.68
CA GLU A 748 -14.79 27.95 33.84
C GLU A 748 -14.26 29.32 34.31
N GLN A 749 -15.14 30.23 34.74
CA GLN A 749 -14.71 31.49 35.37
C GLN A 749 -13.78 31.25 36.56
N THR A 750 -14.09 30.29 37.41
CA THR A 750 -13.26 29.98 38.58
C THR A 750 -11.90 29.43 38.14
N LEU A 751 -11.87 28.50 37.16
CA LEU A 751 -10.62 27.92 36.65
C LEU A 751 -9.74 28.97 35.95
N CYS A 752 -10.31 29.76 35.05
CA CYS A 752 -9.60 30.83 34.34
C CYS A 752 -9.05 31.88 35.30
N LEU A 753 -9.81 32.29 36.32
CA LEU A 753 -9.33 33.25 37.31
C LEU A 753 -8.17 32.70 38.14
N LEU A 754 -8.23 31.42 38.54
CA LEU A 754 -7.12 30.76 39.23
C LEU A 754 -5.86 30.69 38.34
N LEU A 755 -6.01 30.41 37.05
CA LEU A 755 -4.91 30.45 36.09
C LEU A 755 -4.31 31.85 35.95
N ILE A 756 -5.14 32.90 35.89
CA ILE A 756 -4.66 34.29 35.86
C ILE A 756 -3.85 34.61 37.13
N ILE A 757 -4.37 34.27 38.31
CA ILE A 757 -3.68 34.49 39.59
C ILE A 757 -2.32 33.76 39.61
N ALA A 758 -2.28 32.50 39.15
CA ALA A 758 -1.06 31.72 39.08
C ALA A 758 -0.03 32.33 38.12
N SER A 759 -0.48 32.81 36.95
CA SER A 759 0.39 33.46 35.98
C SER A 759 0.97 34.78 36.50
N VAL A 760 0.14 35.62 37.11
CA VAL A 760 0.58 36.90 37.72
C VAL A 760 1.61 36.65 38.82
N LYS A 761 1.44 35.61 39.64
CA LYS A 761 2.41 35.22 40.68
C LYS A 761 3.77 34.80 40.11
N ASN A 762 3.77 34.05 39.01
CA ASN A 762 5.01 33.50 38.43
C ASN A 762 5.84 34.55 37.68
N ILE A 763 5.27 35.72 37.39
CA ILE A 763 5.96 36.82 36.72
C ILE A 763 6.56 37.77 37.76
N LYS A 764 7.87 37.98 37.68
CA LYS A 764 8.58 38.93 38.54
C LYS A 764 8.40 40.35 38.00
N PHE A 765 7.38 41.05 38.47
CA PHE A 765 7.23 42.49 38.22
C PHE A 765 8.12 43.27 39.18
N ASN A 766 9.07 44.04 38.66
CA ASN A 766 9.85 45.00 39.45
C ASN A 766 9.14 46.35 39.51
N ASN A 767 8.36 46.71 38.49
CA ASN A 767 7.54 47.92 38.50
C ASN A 767 6.21 47.72 39.25
N ILE A 768 6.08 48.39 40.40
CA ILE A 768 4.89 48.40 41.25
C ILE A 768 3.67 48.99 40.52
N GLU A 769 3.88 49.90 39.57
CA GLU A 769 2.80 50.58 38.82
C GLU A 769 2.02 49.61 37.91
N ASN A 770 2.69 48.59 37.35
CA ASN A 770 2.05 47.58 36.52
C ASN A 770 1.48 46.41 37.34
N PHE A 771 2.11 46.08 38.47
CA PHE A 771 1.70 44.96 39.30
C PHE A 771 0.44 45.24 40.14
N THR A 772 0.37 46.45 40.72
CA THR A 772 -0.71 46.82 41.65
C THR A 772 -2.10 46.76 41.00
N PRO A 773 -2.31 47.27 39.76
CA PRO A 773 -3.59 47.17 39.06
C PRO A 773 -4.03 45.72 38.83
N LEU A 774 -3.13 44.86 38.34
CA LEU A 774 -3.44 43.45 38.05
C LEU A 774 -3.85 42.67 39.30
N ARG A 775 -3.15 42.90 40.41
CA ARG A 775 -3.47 42.27 41.70
C ARG A 775 -4.81 42.75 42.26
N ASN A 776 -5.09 44.05 42.18
CA ASN A 776 -6.37 44.60 42.61
C ASN A 776 -7.52 44.05 41.75
N GLN A 777 -7.30 43.90 40.44
CA GLN A 777 -8.27 43.31 39.52
C GLN A 777 -8.54 41.83 39.85
N CYS A 778 -7.49 41.04 40.16
CA CYS A 778 -7.66 39.67 40.66
C CYS A 778 -8.58 39.65 41.89
N GLY A 779 -8.30 40.49 42.88
CA GLY A 779 -9.08 40.55 44.13
C GLY A 779 -10.53 41.02 43.92
N LEU A 780 -10.75 41.93 42.96
CA LEU A 780 -12.09 42.38 42.57
C LEU A 780 -12.88 41.25 41.93
N ASN A 781 -12.29 40.56 40.94
CA ASN A 781 -12.95 39.49 40.19
C ASN A 781 -13.19 38.24 41.06
N CYS A 782 -12.33 37.95 42.04
CA CYS A 782 -12.60 36.94 43.07
C CYS A 782 -13.90 37.25 43.84
N GLY A 783 -14.18 38.52 44.10
CA GLY A 783 -15.40 38.97 44.78
C GLY A 783 -16.66 38.93 43.91
N LYS A 784 -16.52 38.88 42.58
CA LYS A 784 -17.63 38.84 41.62
C LYS A 784 -18.10 37.41 41.28
N LEU A 785 -17.37 36.37 41.68
CA LEU A 785 -17.76 34.98 41.44
C LEU A 785 -19.15 34.69 42.04
N VAL A 786 -19.95 33.81 41.43
CA VAL A 786 -21.34 33.58 41.87
C VAL A 786 -21.39 32.77 43.17
N LYS A 787 -20.59 31.71 43.28
CA LYS A 787 -20.60 30.78 44.41
C LYS A 787 -19.73 31.28 45.56
N ARG A 788 -20.28 31.31 46.77
CA ARG A 788 -19.57 31.74 47.99
C ARG A 788 -18.36 30.87 48.32
N SER A 789 -18.43 29.57 48.08
CA SER A 789 -17.30 28.64 48.24
C SER A 789 -16.13 29.03 47.34
N ASP A 790 -16.42 29.32 46.08
CA ASP A 790 -15.44 29.59 45.04
C ASP A 790 -14.87 31.00 45.21
N GLN A 791 -15.69 31.99 45.60
CA GLN A 791 -15.24 33.31 46.06
C GLN A 791 -14.19 33.19 47.16
N CYS A 792 -14.45 32.36 48.19
CA CYS A 792 -13.56 32.19 49.32
C CYS A 792 -12.24 31.54 48.89
N ARG A 793 -12.31 30.43 48.16
CA ARG A 793 -11.12 29.69 47.69
C ARG A 793 -10.27 30.52 46.72
N ALA A 794 -10.88 31.22 45.77
CA ALA A 794 -10.16 32.09 44.84
C ALA A 794 -9.50 33.28 45.55
N LEU A 795 -10.18 33.89 46.52
CA LEU A 795 -9.63 34.99 47.31
C LEU A 795 -8.47 34.55 48.22
N LEU A 796 -8.54 33.33 48.77
CA LEU A 796 -7.40 32.71 49.47
C LEU A 796 -6.21 32.56 48.52
N THR A 797 -6.39 32.02 47.32
CA THR A 797 -5.30 31.92 46.35
C THR A 797 -4.73 33.30 45.97
N ALA A 798 -5.60 34.30 45.76
CA ALA A 798 -5.19 35.67 45.45
C ALA A 798 -4.39 36.35 46.58
N SER A 799 -4.53 35.90 47.84
CA SER A 799 -3.74 36.43 48.97
C SER A 799 -2.23 36.23 48.79
N ILE A 800 -1.81 35.28 47.95
CA ILE A 800 -0.39 35.04 47.64
C ILE A 800 0.22 36.19 46.85
N LEU A 801 -0.57 36.94 46.08
CA LEU A 801 -0.09 38.07 45.28
C LEU A 801 0.33 39.28 46.11
N PHE A 802 -0.02 39.31 47.40
CA PHE A 802 0.32 40.38 48.33
C PHE A 802 1.55 40.06 49.17
N VAL A 803 2.24 38.95 48.86
CA VAL A 803 3.57 38.65 49.36
C VAL A 803 4.57 39.26 48.39
N THR A 804 5.46 40.13 48.87
CA THR A 804 6.48 40.74 48.00
C THR A 804 7.51 39.70 47.55
N ASN A 805 8.22 39.99 46.46
CA ASN A 805 9.31 39.13 45.96
C ASN A 805 10.46 38.96 46.97
N GLU A 806 10.56 39.86 47.96
CA GLU A 806 11.54 39.82 49.05
C GLU A 806 11.04 39.03 50.28
N GLY A 807 9.83 38.46 50.21
CA GLY A 807 9.25 37.68 51.30
C GLY A 807 8.68 38.53 52.44
N THR A 808 8.32 39.79 52.19
CA THR A 808 7.62 40.63 53.18
C THR A 808 6.10 40.59 52.93
N LEU A 809 5.33 40.58 54.03
CA LEU A 809 3.86 40.56 53.99
C LEU A 809 3.30 41.98 53.91
N GLU A 810 2.47 42.26 52.90
CA GLU A 810 1.72 43.51 52.85
C GLU A 810 0.47 43.49 53.76
N PRO A 811 0.07 44.64 54.34
CA PRO A 811 -1.08 44.70 55.26
C PRO A 811 -2.42 44.38 54.57
N GLU A 812 -2.49 44.49 53.26
CA GLU A 812 -3.63 44.10 52.42
C GLU A 812 -4.01 42.62 52.55
N ILE A 813 -3.05 41.74 52.89
CA ILE A 813 -3.30 40.31 53.11
C ILE A 813 -4.35 40.10 54.20
N LEU A 814 -4.27 40.86 55.30
CA LEU A 814 -5.22 40.77 56.41
C LEU A 814 -6.63 41.17 55.98
N LYS A 815 -6.75 42.11 55.03
CA LYS A 815 -8.06 42.48 54.44
C LYS A 815 -8.64 41.31 53.66
N CYS A 816 -7.82 40.56 52.91
CA CYS A 816 -8.25 39.36 52.19
C CYS A 816 -8.74 38.28 53.18
N PHE A 817 -7.97 37.92 54.20
CA PHE A 817 -8.39 36.91 55.18
C PHE A 817 -9.66 37.30 55.95
N ARG A 818 -9.77 38.56 56.39
CA ARG A 818 -11.01 39.06 57.02
C ARG A 818 -12.20 38.98 56.07
N LYS A 819 -12.00 39.23 54.77
CA LYS A 819 -13.05 39.08 53.76
C LYS A 819 -13.42 37.60 53.51
N CYS A 820 -12.45 36.69 53.45
CA CYS A 820 -12.70 35.24 53.39
C CYS A 820 -13.53 34.76 54.60
N LEU A 821 -13.18 35.18 55.81
CA LEU A 821 -13.94 34.85 57.02
C LEU A 821 -15.38 35.39 56.97
N LYS A 822 -15.58 36.62 56.48
CA LYS A 822 -16.94 37.17 56.28
C LYS A 822 -17.74 36.34 55.28
N ILE A 823 -17.12 35.92 54.18
CA ILE A 823 -17.77 35.07 53.16
C ILE A 823 -18.13 33.71 53.76
N ALA A 824 -17.20 33.05 54.44
CA ALA A 824 -17.46 31.76 55.09
C ALA A 824 -18.57 31.85 56.16
N ASN A 825 -18.60 32.92 56.95
CA ASN A 825 -19.68 33.16 57.92
C ASN A 825 -21.04 33.44 57.27
N SER A 826 -21.07 33.95 56.02
CA SER A 826 -22.31 34.19 55.29
C SER A 826 -22.95 32.93 54.67
N VAL A 827 -22.24 31.80 54.68
CA VAL A 827 -22.74 30.50 54.21
C VAL A 827 -23.70 29.92 55.26
N LEU A 828 -24.93 29.61 54.84
CA LEU A 828 -25.98 29.05 55.72
C LEU A 828 -25.80 27.54 55.99
N ASP A 829 -25.23 26.82 55.03
CA ASP A 829 -24.92 25.38 55.18
C ASP A 829 -23.73 25.19 56.13
N ILE A 830 -23.99 24.62 57.30
CA ILE A 830 -23.01 24.41 58.37
C ILE A 830 -21.89 23.46 57.92
N ALA A 831 -22.20 22.44 57.12
CA ALA A 831 -21.20 21.48 56.66
C ALA A 831 -20.21 22.13 55.69
N LEU A 832 -20.72 22.85 54.68
CA LEU A 832 -19.89 23.62 53.75
C LEU A 832 -19.13 24.75 54.45
N GLN A 833 -19.75 25.40 55.45
CA GLN A 833 -19.10 26.43 56.24
C GLN A 833 -17.91 25.88 57.05
N LEU A 834 -18.06 24.69 57.67
CA LEU A 834 -16.98 24.00 58.36
C LEU A 834 -15.84 23.63 57.39
N GLU A 835 -16.18 23.11 56.21
CA GLU A 835 -15.21 22.80 55.15
C GLU A 835 -14.41 24.05 54.73
N LEU A 836 -15.08 25.18 54.52
CA LEU A 836 -14.41 26.44 54.18
C LEU A 836 -13.53 26.96 55.32
N PHE A 837 -13.92 26.80 56.58
CA PHE A 837 -13.04 27.15 57.70
C PHE A 837 -11.80 26.25 57.75
N THR A 838 -11.94 24.94 57.49
CA THR A 838 -10.78 24.05 57.39
C THR A 838 -9.87 24.40 56.20
N ASP A 839 -10.43 24.82 55.07
CA ASP A 839 -9.68 25.29 53.91
C ASP A 839 -8.89 26.58 54.22
N ILE A 840 -9.54 27.57 54.86
CA ILE A 840 -8.89 28.81 55.30
C ILE A 840 -7.74 28.46 56.26
N LEU A 841 -8.00 27.62 57.26
CA LEU A 841 -7.01 27.23 58.25
C LEU A 841 -5.80 26.55 57.59
N SER A 842 -6.06 25.65 56.64
CA SER A 842 -5.02 24.96 55.88
C SER A 842 -4.23 25.92 55.00
N HIS A 843 -4.85 26.95 54.43
CA HIS A 843 -4.13 27.94 53.61
C HIS A 843 -3.23 28.85 54.46
N LEU A 844 -3.65 29.17 55.69
CA LEU A 844 -2.88 29.99 56.62
C LEU A 844 -1.55 29.33 57.04
N THR A 845 -1.39 28.00 56.90
CA THR A 845 -0.10 27.33 57.18
C THR A 845 1.03 27.88 56.31
N LEU A 846 0.73 28.34 55.08
CA LEU A 846 1.71 28.95 54.16
C LEU A 846 2.31 30.25 54.72
N TYR A 847 1.57 30.94 55.59
CA TYR A 847 1.93 32.26 56.09
C TYR A 847 2.58 32.25 57.48
N VAL A 848 2.56 31.10 58.17
CA VAL A 848 3.21 30.90 59.48
C VAL A 848 4.72 31.23 59.46
N PRO A 849 5.51 30.89 58.41
CA PRO A 849 6.93 31.21 58.37
C PRO A 849 7.27 32.71 58.45
N TYR A 850 6.32 33.59 58.10
CA TYR A 850 6.52 35.04 58.13
C TYR A 850 6.29 35.66 59.53
N ASN A 851 5.90 34.85 60.52
CA ASN A 851 5.77 35.21 61.94
C ASN A 851 4.95 36.49 62.23
N ASN A 852 3.78 36.64 61.60
CA ASN A 852 2.89 37.78 61.81
C ASN A 852 1.86 37.48 62.93
N GLU A 853 1.80 38.33 63.97
CA GLU A 853 0.91 38.13 65.13
C GLU A 853 -0.59 38.21 64.77
N ASP A 854 -1.00 39.10 63.88
CA ASP A 854 -2.41 39.23 63.47
C ASP A 854 -2.91 37.95 62.77
N ILE A 855 -2.04 37.32 61.97
CA ILE A 855 -2.36 36.04 61.31
C ILE A 855 -2.46 34.92 62.34
N ASN A 856 -1.55 34.89 63.32
CA ASN A 856 -1.58 33.92 64.41
C ASN A 856 -2.84 34.04 65.28
N GLU A 857 -3.33 35.26 65.52
CA GLU A 857 -4.60 35.49 66.20
C GLU A 857 -5.80 34.97 65.39
N ILE A 858 -5.81 35.20 64.07
CA ILE A 858 -6.84 34.64 63.18
C ILE A 858 -6.85 33.10 63.23
N ILE A 859 -5.67 32.46 63.23
CA ILE A 859 -5.54 31.00 63.34
C ILE A 859 -6.16 30.50 64.65
N ARG A 860 -5.81 31.11 65.80
CA ARG A 860 -6.38 30.72 67.11
C ARG A 860 -7.90 30.87 67.14
N SER A 861 -8.41 32.01 66.67
CA SER A 861 -9.86 32.27 66.61
C SER A 861 -10.60 31.27 65.72
N LEU A 862 -9.99 30.87 64.60
CA LEU A 862 -10.58 29.91 63.67
C LEU A 862 -10.64 28.50 64.23
N ILE A 863 -9.59 28.07 64.96
CA ILE A 863 -9.55 26.75 65.62
C ILE A 863 -10.66 26.63 66.67
N ILE A 864 -10.86 27.67 67.48
CA ILE A 864 -11.96 27.71 68.47
C ILE A 864 -13.31 27.55 67.78
N LYS A 865 -13.56 28.34 66.73
CA LYS A 865 -14.83 28.30 65.97
C LYS A 865 -15.09 26.96 65.28
N ILE A 866 -14.05 26.30 64.76
CA ILE A 866 -14.18 24.97 64.14
C ILE A 866 -14.54 23.95 65.22
N ASN A 867 -13.85 23.96 66.36
CA ASN A 867 -14.11 23.02 67.46
C ASN A 867 -15.52 23.21 68.06
N GLU A 868 -15.98 24.44 68.24
CA GLU A 868 -17.34 24.75 68.70
C GLU A 868 -18.39 24.18 67.76
N LYS A 869 -18.27 24.45 66.46
CA LYS A 869 -19.25 24.02 65.45
C LYS A 869 -19.18 22.54 65.06
N ASN A 870 -18.02 21.91 65.24
CA ASN A 870 -17.85 20.47 65.01
C ASN A 870 -18.61 19.60 66.05
N ASN A 871 -18.91 20.16 67.23
CA ASN A 871 -19.75 19.48 68.22
C ASN A 871 -21.21 19.35 67.76
N ASP A 872 -21.69 20.30 66.95
CA ASP A 872 -23.08 20.36 66.47
C ASP A 872 -23.31 19.60 65.16
N THR A 873 -22.31 19.53 64.28
CA THR A 873 -22.34 18.75 63.03
C THR A 873 -20.95 18.20 62.76
N PRO A 874 -20.77 16.87 62.67
CA PRO A 874 -19.44 16.30 62.51
C PRO A 874 -18.84 16.64 61.15
N LEU A 875 -17.55 17.02 61.16
CA LEU A 875 -16.74 17.18 59.95
C LEU A 875 -16.76 15.91 59.09
N THR A 876 -16.79 16.08 57.77
CA THR A 876 -16.50 15.00 56.82
C THR A 876 -15.13 14.39 57.09
N GLU A 877 -14.98 13.08 56.83
CA GLU A 877 -13.74 12.34 57.13
C GLU A 877 -12.49 13.01 56.53
N LEU A 878 -12.61 13.52 55.29
CA LEU A 878 -11.54 14.26 54.60
C LEU A 878 -11.20 15.59 55.28
N ALA A 879 -12.21 16.39 55.61
CA ALA A 879 -12.03 17.70 56.26
C ALA A 879 -11.46 17.54 57.68
N ASN A 880 -11.88 16.51 58.42
CA ASN A 880 -11.32 16.18 59.73
C ASN A 880 -9.84 15.79 59.63
N LYS A 881 -9.47 14.97 58.64
CA LYS A 881 -8.07 14.62 58.38
C LYS A 881 -7.22 15.84 58.02
N GLN A 882 -7.73 16.74 57.17
CA GLN A 882 -7.07 18.00 56.83
C GLN A 882 -6.88 18.89 58.06
N PHE A 883 -7.92 19.04 58.88
CA PHE A 883 -7.87 19.79 60.14
C PHE A 883 -6.81 19.25 61.10
N GLN A 884 -6.78 17.94 61.36
CA GLN A 884 -5.77 17.31 62.22
C GLN A 884 -4.34 17.48 61.69
N ASN A 885 -4.15 17.41 60.38
CA ASN A 885 -2.86 17.65 59.75
C ASN A 885 -2.42 19.11 59.93
N SER A 886 -3.32 20.08 59.71
CA SER A 886 -3.03 21.50 59.94
C SER A 886 -2.67 21.77 61.41
N LEU A 887 -3.42 21.20 62.37
CA LEU A 887 -3.09 21.30 63.80
C LEU A 887 -1.71 20.73 64.12
N THR A 888 -1.37 19.56 63.56
CA THR A 888 -0.06 18.94 63.73
C THR A 888 1.06 19.83 63.20
N PHE A 889 0.85 20.48 62.05
CA PHE A 889 1.80 21.43 61.48
C PHE A 889 2.01 22.64 62.41
N PHE A 890 0.94 23.30 62.85
CA PHE A 890 1.04 24.44 63.75
C PHE A 890 1.75 24.10 65.07
N ARG A 891 1.52 22.90 65.64
CA ARG A 891 2.22 22.43 66.86
C ARG A 891 3.73 22.30 66.61
N LYS A 892 4.13 21.80 65.44
CA LYS A 892 5.54 21.70 65.05
C LYS A 892 6.18 23.06 64.79
N SER A 893 5.42 24.03 64.31
CA SER A 893 5.89 25.40 64.04
C SER A 893 5.99 26.29 65.28
N GLY A 894 5.73 25.77 66.49
CA GLY A 894 5.86 26.51 67.74
C GLY A 894 4.70 27.45 68.07
N LEU A 895 3.58 27.37 67.33
CA LEU A 895 2.36 28.08 67.65
C LEU A 895 1.68 27.41 68.84
N ASN A 896 1.44 28.17 69.92
CA ASN A 896 0.65 27.67 71.04
C ASN A 896 -0.83 27.65 70.64
N ILE A 897 -1.34 26.43 70.41
CA ILE A 897 -2.73 26.16 69.95
C ILE A 897 -3.65 25.86 71.12
N GLU A 898 -3.11 25.69 72.32
CA GLU A 898 -3.90 25.46 73.52
C GLU A 898 -4.60 26.77 73.90
N ALA A 899 -5.91 26.79 73.67
CA ALA A 899 -6.79 27.72 74.34
C ALA A 899 -6.88 27.30 75.82
N GLU A 900 -6.64 28.23 76.73
CA GLU A 900 -7.25 28.18 78.06
C GLU A 900 -8.77 28.24 77.96
#